data_AF-A0A418RSN8-F1
#
_entry.id   AF-A0A418RSN8-F1
#
_cell.length_a   1.000
_cell.length_b   1.000
_cell.length_c   1.000
_cell.angle_alpha   90.00
_cell.angle_beta   90.00
_cell.angle_gamma   90.00
#
_symmetry.space_group_name_H-M   'P 1'
#
loop_
_entity.id
_entity.type
_entity.pdbx_description
1 polymer ?
#
loop_
_entity_poly.entity_id
_entity_poly.type
_entity_poly.pdbx_seq_one_letter_code
_entity_poly.pdbx_strand_id
1 'polypeptide(L)'
;MASGVTLNSGGEIVLFSGGSASNLTVSPSGIIDLYGISANAATINASNQLLVFNNGTLVDTIGLTGNTSNLAFVTAPDGSGGTKVIAESAGLNLTFKGFNYTGDVNGTYETYNSLPTLVSTGANAAALVLDYGINVNTSTVYVDGNYTDSLTALGNTISAAVKNGLSVMVRPLIDFLNPAVIGTYSTAEWRTYYNPKNVAAFFASYQTMIVNEAKVAQANGATMLSIGAEIDQLTGPAYLNYWTTIIKAVRAVFSGQLTYSADWDSAISPWKWGGTGLPVGTGNLATQVSFWSQLDYVGVDVYAPLSDVANPTLAQLIAGWTQKPTDATTLAVTGGASLISYYENLAAVTGKPLLFTELGYPNDTGAAKEPAYATNGVAAPALQALAYQAFFDAWSQAGHGALKGAYLWNWEPGGAGISTFSPQGLSAQKTLTSAFQAPNVISAGTSVIGMIEGYGDSIIISGTATNTTVNNKGGAYVFSGGVATGSVINSGGNQYIYGNGVGNNSKVNNGGVEYVYNGGVENAITVMNGGDVVIAPGGLINKVSLSVGAILDFSGVTANAASINSLNQLQVSNAAGTVVETISLAGNNSSLSFTVKADGTGGTDVIVNTQPAPVVSSVSYNAGTGQLSLTGTHFTTTAGSYIVNDFTLKGDAGVSYTLSNGSSIVATPTNSTVIIQLSSADQLAVNGLLNKAGNQANDGSAYYLSASSGWDLNGNAISKLSMTVNNVTAPTLSAVTYDATKSLFTFSGAHLDNDGSKNGIALGNFTLTSGTDHYSFSSSNDTVSNLTANGFNVILSANDAIAVNKIINDNGNFNSNGLLYNLTVSNNWDSDSGASISKLGVTAGGVGVATLLAQGISEPGGVTVDSLGNVYVANTGGNSIMEIAAQTSAVTTLLSKGLNYPFDVAVDNHGNIFIAGGWGNNVQEIAASSHAVTTLVSGLNDVTGVAVDSSGNVYLADWGNNAVKEIVAATGAVTTLLNTPLKNSAGIGSGIAVDSAGNVYVTATANNAIEKIAAGSHAMTVLLNTGLKNPSGVAVDSAGNLYIADNGNNAIKEIAASTHTVSTLLSTGLKVPNGVTVDSLGNLYIADSSNSSIKELTHSEYLFNTDPVTSNPVTINNLWENTQQIELSQSVYKAFSAGGNISAANFSNAAAATSPTDYLYYNAATGGLYYDANGSSTPNAAVEIAIIGTNSHPAALSVGDFQLVA
;
A
#
# COMPACT_ATOMS: atom_id res chain seq x y z
N MET A 1 -21.72 -38.87 39.93
CA MET A 1 -22.65 -39.77 39.22
C MET A 1 -23.56 -38.91 38.37
N ALA A 2 -23.71 -39.22 37.08
CA ALA A 2 -24.60 -38.50 36.17
C ALA A 2 -25.69 -39.44 35.64
N SER A 3 -26.98 -39.13 35.85
CA SER A 3 -28.08 -39.98 35.39
C SER A 3 -29.14 -39.20 34.64
N GLY A 4 -29.54 -39.65 33.45
CA GLY A 4 -30.58 -39.01 32.65
C GLY A 4 -30.15 -37.69 31.97
N VAL A 5 -28.86 -37.57 31.63
CA VAL A 5 -28.30 -36.36 31.00
C VAL A 5 -28.40 -36.46 29.49
N THR A 6 -28.86 -35.39 28.85
CA THR A 6 -28.86 -35.24 27.39
C THR A 6 -27.71 -34.33 26.99
N LEU A 7 -26.76 -34.86 26.21
CA LEU A 7 -25.70 -34.11 25.56
C LEU A 7 -26.24 -33.61 24.21
N ASN A 8 -26.43 -32.30 24.11
CA ASN A 8 -26.78 -31.62 22.86
C ASN A 8 -25.51 -31.41 22.01
N SER A 9 -25.66 -30.88 20.78
CA SER A 9 -24.52 -30.63 19.87
C SER A 9 -23.51 -29.70 20.54
N GLY A 10 -22.25 -30.15 20.65
CA GLY A 10 -21.18 -29.46 21.38
C GLY A 10 -21.15 -29.66 22.90
N GLY A 11 -22.09 -30.44 23.47
CA GLY A 11 -22.11 -30.77 24.89
C GLY A 11 -21.04 -31.80 25.26
N GLU A 12 -20.26 -31.52 26.30
CA GLU A 12 -19.20 -32.40 26.82
C GLU A 12 -19.56 -32.93 28.22
N ILE A 13 -19.26 -34.22 28.46
CA ILE A 13 -19.24 -34.80 29.81
C ILE A 13 -17.87 -35.41 30.08
N VAL A 14 -17.28 -35.05 31.22
CA VAL A 14 -16.00 -35.59 31.69
C VAL A 14 -16.26 -36.57 32.84
N LEU A 15 -15.84 -37.82 32.66
CA LEU A 15 -15.96 -38.89 33.65
C LEU A 15 -14.57 -39.23 34.21
N PHE A 16 -14.38 -39.01 35.50
CA PHE A 16 -13.14 -39.35 36.23
C PHE A 16 -13.14 -40.81 36.70
N SER A 17 -11.96 -41.38 36.91
CA SER A 17 -11.76 -42.69 37.54
C SER A 17 -12.57 -42.85 38.85
N GLY A 18 -13.52 -43.80 38.87
CA GLY A 18 -14.44 -44.06 40.00
C GLY A 18 -15.80 -43.35 39.94
N GLY A 19 -16.05 -42.51 38.93
CA GLY A 19 -17.37 -41.95 38.65
C GLY A 19 -18.25 -42.90 37.83
N SER A 20 -19.58 -42.87 38.06
CA SER A 20 -20.55 -43.65 37.28
C SER A 20 -21.57 -42.79 36.54
N ALA A 21 -22.03 -43.24 35.37
CA ALA A 21 -23.09 -42.58 34.61
C ALA A 21 -24.14 -43.58 34.08
N SER A 22 -25.40 -43.16 33.96
CA SER A 22 -26.49 -44.01 33.46
C SER A 22 -27.52 -43.23 32.64
N ASN A 23 -28.04 -43.83 31.55
CA ASN A 23 -29.06 -43.23 30.69
C ASN A 23 -28.61 -41.89 30.07
N LEU A 24 -27.45 -41.89 29.41
CA LEU A 24 -26.97 -40.73 28.64
C LEU A 24 -27.63 -40.72 27.26
N THR A 25 -28.24 -39.59 26.89
CA THR A 25 -28.68 -39.33 25.52
C THR A 25 -27.62 -38.51 24.80
N VAL A 26 -27.05 -39.02 23.71
CA VAL A 26 -25.96 -38.35 22.99
C VAL A 26 -26.44 -37.91 21.61
N SER A 27 -26.42 -36.59 21.35
CA SER A 27 -26.71 -36.03 20.03
C SER A 27 -25.47 -36.07 19.11
N PRO A 28 -25.61 -35.82 17.79
CA PRO A 28 -24.47 -35.63 16.90
C PRO A 28 -23.52 -34.55 17.46
N SER A 29 -22.19 -34.74 17.41
CA SER A 29 -21.13 -33.91 18.00
C SER A 29 -21.05 -33.85 19.54
N GLY A 30 -21.77 -34.71 20.27
CA GLY A 30 -21.62 -34.84 21.73
C GLY A 30 -20.30 -35.52 22.11
N ILE A 31 -19.66 -35.05 23.18
CA ILE A 31 -18.33 -35.50 23.59
C ILE A 31 -18.41 -36.19 24.96
N ILE A 32 -17.83 -37.40 25.07
CA ILE A 32 -17.63 -38.09 26.35
C ILE A 32 -16.13 -38.27 26.56
N ASP A 33 -15.58 -37.62 27.59
CA ASP A 33 -14.17 -37.71 27.97
C ASP A 33 -14.00 -38.65 29.18
N LEU A 34 -13.22 -39.74 29.01
CA LEU A 34 -12.94 -40.71 30.08
C LEU A 34 -11.53 -40.47 30.62
N TYR A 35 -11.45 -39.81 31.77
CA TYR A 35 -10.19 -39.37 32.39
C TYR A 35 -9.66 -40.40 33.40
N GLY A 36 -8.43 -40.89 33.18
CA GLY A 36 -7.73 -41.81 34.08
C GLY A 36 -8.08 -43.29 33.92
N ILE A 37 -8.48 -43.70 32.70
CA ILE A 37 -8.86 -45.08 32.36
C ILE A 37 -8.01 -45.54 31.15
N SER A 38 -7.12 -46.50 31.38
CA SER A 38 -6.08 -46.97 30.42
C SER A 38 -6.61 -47.28 29.01
N ALA A 39 -5.80 -47.00 27.99
CA ALA A 39 -6.08 -47.32 26.58
C ALA A 39 -6.57 -48.78 26.39
N ASN A 40 -7.61 -48.98 25.57
CA ASN A 40 -8.37 -50.23 25.32
C ASN A 40 -9.51 -50.55 26.28
N ALA A 41 -9.97 -49.54 27.01
CA ALA A 41 -10.92 -49.69 28.10
C ALA A 41 -12.40 -49.58 27.73
N ALA A 42 -12.81 -49.25 26.50
CA ALA A 42 -14.22 -49.00 26.26
C ALA A 42 -14.74 -49.64 24.97
N THR A 43 -15.91 -50.29 25.04
CA THR A 43 -16.60 -50.91 23.89
C THR A 43 -18.10 -50.74 24.06
N ILE A 44 -18.83 -50.63 22.94
CA ILE A 44 -20.29 -50.67 22.96
C ILE A 44 -20.78 -52.07 22.65
N ASN A 45 -21.67 -52.59 23.50
CA ASN A 45 -22.28 -53.89 23.29
C ASN A 45 -23.52 -53.81 22.38
N ALA A 46 -24.02 -54.98 21.94
CA ALA A 46 -25.20 -55.09 21.08
C ALA A 46 -26.51 -54.54 21.70
N SER A 47 -26.49 -54.14 22.97
CA SER A 47 -27.62 -53.53 23.69
C SER A 47 -27.46 -52.02 23.87
N ASN A 48 -26.58 -51.36 23.10
CA ASN A 48 -26.28 -49.93 23.18
C ASN A 48 -25.78 -49.47 24.56
N GLN A 49 -24.92 -50.25 25.20
CA GLN A 49 -24.28 -49.87 26.45
C GLN A 49 -22.78 -49.67 26.23
N LEU A 50 -22.26 -48.54 26.69
CA LEU A 50 -20.82 -48.26 26.78
C LEU A 50 -20.26 -49.01 27.98
N LEU A 51 -19.53 -50.08 27.71
CA LEU A 51 -18.80 -50.89 28.67
C LEU A 51 -17.45 -50.25 28.92
N VAL A 52 -17.13 -49.91 30.17
CA VAL A 52 -15.85 -49.31 30.56
C VAL A 52 -15.06 -50.32 31.39
N PHE A 53 -13.80 -50.54 31.03
CA PHE A 53 -12.87 -51.52 31.55
C PHE A 53 -11.65 -50.79 32.13
N ASN A 54 -11.04 -51.33 33.17
CA ASN A 54 -9.75 -50.86 33.67
C ASN A 54 -8.82 -52.06 33.78
N ASN A 55 -7.69 -52.05 33.05
CA ASN A 55 -6.76 -53.19 32.97
C ASN A 55 -7.46 -54.54 32.68
N GLY A 56 -8.45 -54.55 31.78
CA GLY A 56 -9.18 -55.76 31.37
C GLY A 56 -10.32 -56.21 32.29
N THR A 57 -10.58 -55.51 33.40
CA THR A 57 -11.74 -55.75 34.28
C THR A 57 -12.84 -54.76 33.95
N LEU A 58 -14.08 -55.22 33.72
CA LEU A 58 -15.24 -54.32 33.54
C LEU A 58 -15.47 -53.55 34.85
N VAL A 59 -15.40 -52.22 34.78
CA VAL A 59 -15.55 -51.32 35.93
C VAL A 59 -16.82 -50.49 35.88
N ASP A 60 -17.42 -50.27 34.70
CA ASP A 60 -18.72 -49.60 34.59
C ASP A 60 -19.50 -50.03 33.33
N THR A 61 -20.81 -49.81 33.32
CA THR A 61 -21.70 -50.05 32.17
C THR A 61 -22.71 -48.92 32.07
N ILE A 62 -22.58 -48.11 31.02
CA ILE A 62 -23.36 -46.90 30.81
C ILE A 62 -24.39 -47.16 29.70
N GLY A 63 -25.68 -47.10 30.02
CA GLY A 63 -26.74 -47.19 29.00
C GLY A 63 -26.79 -45.93 28.13
N LEU A 64 -26.71 -46.11 26.80
CA LEU A 64 -26.81 -45.03 25.82
C LEU A 64 -28.18 -45.08 25.10
N THR A 65 -28.80 -43.92 24.89
CA THR A 65 -30.02 -43.76 24.08
C THR A 65 -29.75 -42.75 22.95
N GLY A 66 -30.10 -43.06 21.69
CA GLY A 66 -29.82 -42.23 20.50
C GLY A 66 -29.14 -42.98 19.35
N ASN A 67 -28.67 -42.26 18.31
CA ASN A 67 -27.92 -42.85 17.18
C ASN A 67 -26.47 -43.15 17.61
N THR A 68 -26.22 -44.37 18.11
CA THR A 68 -24.92 -44.84 18.62
C THR A 68 -24.00 -45.43 17.54
N SER A 69 -24.44 -45.47 16.28
CA SER A 69 -23.76 -46.19 15.18
C SER A 69 -22.38 -45.62 14.82
N ASN A 70 -22.11 -44.36 15.16
CA ASN A 70 -20.97 -43.57 14.67
C ASN A 70 -20.14 -42.95 15.81
N LEU A 71 -20.03 -43.66 16.94
CA LEU A 71 -19.16 -43.24 18.05
C LEU A 71 -17.71 -43.64 17.71
N ALA A 72 -16.84 -42.64 17.52
CA ALA A 72 -15.42 -42.85 17.30
C ALA A 72 -14.68 -42.88 18.66
N PHE A 73 -13.91 -43.93 18.89
CA PHE A 73 -13.05 -44.07 20.07
C PHE A 73 -11.66 -43.54 19.72
N VAL A 74 -11.28 -42.43 20.34
CA VAL A 74 -9.97 -41.81 20.17
C VAL A 74 -9.15 -42.05 21.42
N THR A 75 -8.15 -42.91 21.30
CA THR A 75 -7.12 -43.12 22.34
C THR A 75 -6.01 -42.09 22.17
N ALA A 76 -5.65 -41.38 23.25
CA ALA A 76 -4.49 -40.50 23.26
C ALA A 76 -3.20 -41.33 23.00
N PRO A 77 -2.33 -40.97 22.03
CA PRO A 77 -1.15 -41.78 21.69
C PRO A 77 -0.01 -41.71 22.72
N ASP A 78 -0.14 -40.89 23.77
CA ASP A 78 0.97 -40.48 24.64
C ASP A 78 1.16 -41.31 25.92
N GLY A 79 0.37 -42.38 26.11
CA GLY A 79 0.49 -43.25 27.28
C GLY A 79 -0.09 -42.66 28.58
N SER A 80 -0.80 -41.52 28.53
CA SER A 80 -1.45 -40.90 29.70
C SER A 80 -2.77 -41.56 30.13
N GLY A 81 -3.32 -42.47 29.31
CA GLY A 81 -4.51 -43.26 29.67
C GLY A 81 -5.83 -42.47 29.71
N GLY A 82 -5.99 -41.45 28.86
CA GLY A 82 -7.31 -40.85 28.57
C GLY A 82 -7.93 -41.46 27.31
N THR A 83 -9.20 -41.86 27.36
CA THR A 83 -9.96 -42.36 26.20
C THR A 83 -11.12 -41.40 25.93
N LYS A 84 -11.17 -40.77 24.74
CA LYS A 84 -12.26 -39.88 24.36
C LYS A 84 -13.21 -40.58 23.38
N VAL A 85 -14.51 -40.51 23.64
CA VAL A 85 -15.56 -41.01 22.74
C VAL A 85 -16.25 -39.80 22.13
N ILE A 86 -16.07 -39.60 20.83
CA ILE A 86 -16.70 -38.51 20.09
C ILE A 86 -17.90 -39.11 19.36
N ALA A 87 -19.10 -38.59 19.63
CA ALA A 87 -20.24 -38.81 18.75
C ALA A 87 -20.02 -37.94 17.52
N GLU A 88 -19.52 -38.50 16.44
CA GLU A 88 -19.32 -37.72 15.22
C GLU A 88 -20.67 -37.15 14.76
N SER A 89 -20.65 -35.90 14.29
CA SER A 89 -21.79 -35.35 13.55
C SER A 89 -21.95 -36.18 12.29
N ALA A 90 -22.82 -37.18 12.31
CA ALA A 90 -23.23 -37.85 11.09
C ALA A 90 -23.91 -36.78 10.22
N GLY A 91 -23.18 -36.28 9.21
CA GLY A 91 -23.80 -35.54 8.12
C GLY A 91 -25.00 -36.34 7.60
N LEU A 92 -25.99 -35.65 7.02
CA LEU A 92 -27.20 -36.28 6.52
C LEU A 92 -26.86 -37.49 5.62
N ASN A 93 -27.17 -38.70 6.08
CA ASN A 93 -26.81 -39.91 5.37
C ASN A 93 -27.86 -40.24 4.30
N LEU A 94 -27.63 -39.72 3.08
CA LEU A 94 -28.45 -40.02 1.91
C LEU A 94 -27.96 -41.28 1.22
N THR A 95 -28.89 -42.21 0.95
CA THR A 95 -28.66 -43.35 0.05
C THR A 95 -28.43 -42.88 -1.38
N PHE A 96 -29.24 -41.91 -1.84
CA PHE A 96 -29.09 -41.29 -3.17
C PHE A 96 -28.70 -39.82 -3.03
N LYS A 97 -27.42 -39.54 -3.32
CA LYS A 97 -26.79 -38.23 -3.41
C LYS A 97 -26.79 -37.84 -4.88
N GLY A 98 -27.92 -37.32 -5.36
CA GLY A 98 -28.24 -37.25 -6.77
C GLY A 98 -28.25 -35.84 -7.33
N PHE A 99 -28.11 -35.75 -8.65
CA PHE A 99 -28.47 -34.57 -9.44
C PHE A 99 -29.44 -34.99 -10.55
N ASN A 100 -30.34 -34.08 -10.94
CA ASN A 100 -31.02 -34.18 -12.23
C ASN A 100 -30.01 -33.84 -13.33
N TYR A 101 -29.70 -34.81 -14.19
CA TYR A 101 -28.77 -34.69 -15.32
C TYR A 101 -29.59 -34.42 -16.58
N THR A 102 -29.72 -33.14 -16.96
CA THR A 102 -30.79 -32.63 -17.85
C THR A 102 -30.37 -32.47 -19.30
N GLY A 103 -31.12 -33.05 -20.24
CA GLY A 103 -30.94 -32.82 -21.67
C GLY A 103 -32.06 -31.96 -22.23
N ASP A 104 -31.84 -30.65 -22.34
CA ASP A 104 -32.90 -29.70 -22.72
C ASP A 104 -33.18 -29.67 -24.24
N VAL A 105 -32.34 -30.29 -25.06
CA VAL A 105 -32.52 -30.38 -26.52
C VAL A 105 -32.12 -31.74 -27.06
N ASN A 106 -32.74 -32.16 -28.15
CA ASN A 106 -32.37 -33.38 -28.87
C ASN A 106 -30.91 -33.30 -29.36
N GLY A 107 -30.14 -34.36 -29.12
CA GLY A 107 -28.70 -34.45 -29.36
C GLY A 107 -27.84 -34.18 -28.12
N THR A 108 -28.42 -33.83 -26.97
CA THR A 108 -27.64 -33.42 -25.80
C THR A 108 -26.83 -34.57 -25.25
N TYR A 109 -27.47 -35.73 -25.05
CA TYR A 109 -26.81 -36.93 -24.56
C TYR A 109 -25.84 -37.56 -25.56
N GLU A 110 -26.04 -37.35 -26.86
CA GLU A 110 -25.09 -37.77 -27.89
C GLU A 110 -23.84 -36.89 -27.93
N THR A 111 -23.97 -35.60 -27.62
CA THR A 111 -22.92 -34.60 -27.87
C THR A 111 -22.05 -34.33 -26.65
N TYR A 112 -22.63 -34.32 -25.45
CA TYR A 112 -21.98 -33.83 -24.24
C TYR A 112 -21.89 -34.87 -23.13
N ASN A 113 -20.84 -34.79 -22.33
CA ASN A 113 -20.60 -35.72 -21.22
C ASN A 113 -19.88 -35.04 -20.06
N SER A 114 -20.64 -34.61 -19.06
CA SER A 114 -20.14 -34.09 -17.79
C SER A 114 -20.29 -35.09 -16.62
N LEU A 115 -20.49 -36.38 -16.91
CA LEU A 115 -20.58 -37.43 -15.88
C LEU A 115 -19.31 -37.54 -15.02
N PRO A 116 -18.06 -37.44 -15.56
CA PRO A 116 -16.87 -37.49 -14.71
C PRO A 116 -16.80 -36.33 -13.70
N THR A 117 -17.21 -35.12 -14.11
CA THR A 117 -17.23 -33.97 -13.21
C THR A 117 -18.38 -34.06 -12.21
N LEU A 118 -19.53 -34.63 -12.60
CA LEU A 118 -20.62 -34.97 -11.67
C LEU A 118 -20.13 -35.89 -10.55
N VAL A 119 -19.45 -36.98 -10.92
CA VAL A 119 -18.94 -37.98 -9.96
C VAL A 119 -17.88 -37.37 -9.03
N SER A 120 -17.09 -36.41 -9.53
CA SER A 120 -16.09 -35.71 -8.71
C SER A 120 -16.69 -34.91 -7.55
N THR A 121 -17.98 -34.60 -7.59
CA THR A 121 -18.69 -33.98 -6.45
C THR A 121 -18.99 -34.97 -5.32
N GLY A 122 -18.70 -36.27 -5.48
CA GLY A 122 -19.13 -37.30 -4.53
C GLY A 122 -20.60 -37.71 -4.70
N ALA A 123 -21.29 -37.21 -5.72
CA ALA A 123 -22.60 -37.72 -6.12
C ALA A 123 -22.52 -39.21 -6.45
N ASN A 124 -23.50 -39.97 -5.99
CA ASN A 124 -23.61 -41.41 -6.24
C ASN A 124 -24.88 -41.77 -7.03
N ALA A 125 -25.66 -40.78 -7.43
CA ALA A 125 -26.88 -40.96 -8.20
C ALA A 125 -27.06 -39.88 -9.27
N ALA A 126 -27.81 -40.18 -10.32
CA ALA A 126 -28.22 -39.22 -11.34
C ALA A 126 -29.62 -39.54 -11.85
N ALA A 127 -30.45 -38.52 -12.07
CA ALA A 127 -31.75 -38.66 -12.73
C ALA A 127 -31.62 -38.13 -14.17
N LEU A 128 -31.64 -39.01 -15.17
CA LEU A 128 -31.63 -38.60 -16.58
C LEU A 128 -33.04 -38.19 -16.99
N VAL A 129 -33.14 -36.96 -17.48
CA VAL A 129 -34.41 -36.33 -17.82
C VAL A 129 -34.62 -36.37 -19.34
N LEU A 130 -35.78 -36.85 -19.80
CA LEU A 130 -36.21 -36.75 -21.20
C LEU A 130 -37.49 -35.95 -21.29
N ASP A 131 -37.55 -35.00 -22.22
CA ASP A 131 -38.73 -34.20 -22.46
C ASP A 131 -39.48 -34.62 -23.72
N TYR A 132 -40.80 -34.80 -23.61
CA TYR A 132 -41.70 -35.24 -24.67
C TYR A 132 -42.80 -34.22 -24.93
N GLY A 133 -43.23 -34.10 -26.17
CA GLY A 133 -44.26 -33.14 -26.54
C GLY A 133 -45.68 -33.63 -26.24
N ILE A 134 -46.55 -32.71 -25.81
CA ILE A 134 -48.00 -32.94 -25.65
C ILE A 134 -48.74 -32.46 -26.91
N ASN A 135 -49.47 -33.37 -27.56
CA ASN A 135 -50.42 -33.02 -28.61
C ASN A 135 -51.84 -32.91 -28.01
N VAL A 136 -52.27 -31.68 -27.76
CA VAL A 136 -53.56 -31.35 -27.13
C VAL A 136 -54.74 -31.69 -28.04
N ASN A 137 -54.54 -31.64 -29.36
CA ASN A 137 -55.60 -31.94 -30.32
C ASN A 137 -55.99 -33.41 -30.31
N THR A 138 -55.01 -34.31 -30.18
CA THR A 138 -55.23 -35.76 -30.15
C THR A 138 -55.25 -36.34 -28.73
N SER A 139 -54.89 -35.54 -27.72
CA SER A 139 -54.67 -35.99 -26.34
C SER A 139 -53.64 -37.12 -26.27
N THR A 140 -52.47 -36.92 -26.87
CA THR A 140 -51.40 -37.93 -26.91
C THR A 140 -50.04 -37.30 -26.66
N VAL A 141 -49.11 -38.07 -26.09
CA VAL A 141 -47.70 -37.69 -25.97
C VAL A 141 -46.91 -38.18 -27.19
N TYR A 142 -45.92 -37.40 -27.64
CA TYR A 142 -45.13 -37.69 -28.83
C TYR A 142 -43.65 -37.33 -28.65
N VAL A 143 -42.79 -37.95 -29.47
CA VAL A 143 -41.35 -37.61 -29.57
C VAL A 143 -41.20 -36.32 -30.36
N ASP A 144 -40.71 -35.26 -29.74
CA ASP A 144 -40.45 -33.99 -30.42
C ASP A 144 -39.03 -34.00 -31.01
N GLY A 145 -38.90 -33.65 -32.30
CA GLY A 145 -37.62 -33.69 -33.00
C GLY A 145 -36.58 -32.68 -32.50
N ASN A 146 -36.98 -31.66 -31.74
CA ASN A 146 -36.07 -30.63 -31.23
C ASN A 146 -35.65 -30.86 -29.78
N TYR A 147 -36.47 -31.58 -28.99
CA TYR A 147 -36.31 -31.66 -27.53
C TYR A 147 -36.10 -33.09 -27.04
N THR A 148 -36.75 -34.08 -27.67
CA THR A 148 -36.69 -35.46 -27.18
C THR A 148 -35.43 -36.15 -27.73
N ASP A 149 -34.48 -36.42 -26.82
CA ASP A 149 -33.30 -37.24 -27.11
C ASP A 149 -33.67 -38.66 -27.56
N SER A 150 -32.79 -39.28 -28.35
CA SER A 150 -33.03 -40.63 -28.84
C SER A 150 -32.96 -41.65 -27.70
N LEU A 151 -33.84 -42.67 -27.74
CA LEU A 151 -33.78 -43.79 -26.77
C LEU A 151 -32.42 -44.53 -26.79
N THR A 152 -31.71 -44.50 -27.92
CA THR A 152 -30.35 -45.02 -28.04
C THR A 152 -29.37 -44.21 -27.20
N ALA A 153 -29.43 -42.87 -27.27
CA ALA A 153 -28.57 -42.00 -26.49
C ALA A 153 -28.88 -42.02 -25.00
N LEU A 154 -30.17 -42.12 -24.64
CA LEU A 154 -30.58 -42.42 -23.26
C LEU A 154 -29.89 -43.71 -22.78
N GLY A 155 -29.99 -44.80 -23.54
CA GLY A 155 -29.35 -46.07 -23.19
C GLY A 155 -27.83 -45.99 -23.02
N ASN A 156 -27.15 -45.32 -23.96
CA ASN A 156 -25.71 -45.10 -23.90
C ASN A 156 -25.30 -44.29 -22.66
N THR A 157 -26.07 -43.25 -22.32
CA THR A 157 -25.78 -42.37 -21.18
C THR A 157 -26.05 -43.07 -19.85
N ILE A 158 -27.11 -43.87 -19.75
CA ILE A 158 -27.34 -44.75 -18.59
C ILE A 158 -26.14 -45.67 -18.38
N SER A 159 -25.70 -46.37 -19.45
CA SER A 159 -24.54 -47.27 -19.38
C SER A 159 -23.27 -46.53 -18.94
N ALA A 160 -23.06 -45.30 -19.44
CA ALA A 160 -21.93 -44.47 -19.04
C ALA A 160 -22.00 -44.03 -17.57
N ALA A 161 -23.16 -43.60 -17.09
CA ALA A 161 -23.37 -43.19 -15.70
C ALA A 161 -23.18 -44.38 -14.74
N VAL A 162 -23.75 -45.54 -15.05
CA VAL A 162 -23.57 -46.78 -14.28
C VAL A 162 -22.09 -47.19 -14.24
N LYS A 163 -21.37 -47.08 -15.36
CA LYS A 163 -19.93 -47.35 -15.41
C LYS A 163 -19.11 -46.43 -14.50
N ASN A 164 -19.58 -45.20 -14.26
CA ASN A 164 -18.99 -44.26 -13.32
C ASN A 164 -19.47 -44.48 -11.86
N GLY A 165 -20.21 -45.56 -11.58
CA GLY A 165 -20.66 -45.91 -10.23
C GLY A 165 -21.95 -45.21 -9.78
N LEU A 166 -22.67 -44.55 -10.69
CA LEU A 166 -23.90 -43.85 -10.35
C LEU A 166 -25.11 -44.79 -10.35
N SER A 167 -25.97 -44.65 -9.35
CA SER A 167 -27.34 -45.16 -9.33
C SER A 167 -28.22 -44.27 -10.22
N VAL A 168 -28.76 -44.83 -11.30
CA VAL A 168 -29.46 -44.05 -12.33
C VAL A 168 -30.97 -44.16 -12.20
N MET A 169 -31.63 -43.00 -12.09
CA MET A 169 -33.07 -42.84 -12.29
C MET A 169 -33.33 -42.37 -13.73
N VAL A 170 -34.28 -42.99 -14.43
CA VAL A 170 -34.84 -42.42 -15.66
C VAL A 170 -36.10 -41.63 -15.29
N ARG A 171 -36.21 -40.38 -15.75
CA ARG A 171 -37.29 -39.46 -15.38
C ARG A 171 -37.90 -38.82 -16.64
N PRO A 172 -39.17 -39.10 -16.97
CA PRO A 172 -39.85 -38.47 -18.10
C PRO A 172 -40.48 -37.13 -17.69
N LEU A 173 -40.29 -36.12 -18.53
CA LEU A 173 -41.09 -34.90 -18.58
C LEU A 173 -42.00 -34.94 -19.80
N ILE A 174 -43.14 -34.25 -19.70
CA ILE A 174 -44.01 -33.96 -20.82
C ILE A 174 -44.32 -32.47 -20.81
N ASP A 175 -44.15 -31.78 -21.94
CA ASP A 175 -44.35 -30.34 -22.02
C ASP A 175 -45.03 -29.88 -23.32
N PHE A 176 -45.43 -28.61 -23.33
CA PHE A 176 -46.07 -27.96 -24.47
C PHE A 176 -45.02 -27.45 -25.47
N LEU A 177 -44.37 -28.37 -26.19
CA LEU A 177 -43.16 -28.05 -26.97
C LEU A 177 -43.41 -27.48 -28.37
N ASN A 178 -44.55 -27.80 -28.99
CA ASN A 178 -44.85 -27.41 -30.38
C ASN A 178 -46.12 -26.54 -30.49
N PRO A 179 -45.98 -25.24 -30.79
CA PRO A 179 -47.10 -24.30 -30.95
C PRO A 179 -48.23 -24.79 -31.88
N ALA A 180 -47.93 -25.66 -32.85
CA ALA A 180 -48.92 -26.15 -33.81
C ALA A 180 -49.94 -27.14 -33.21
N VAL A 181 -49.63 -27.78 -32.08
CA VAL A 181 -50.45 -28.87 -31.51
C VAL A 181 -50.89 -28.66 -30.06
N ILE A 182 -50.49 -27.54 -29.45
CA ILE A 182 -50.79 -27.23 -28.04
C ILE A 182 -52.12 -26.50 -27.82
N GLY A 183 -52.86 -26.16 -28.88
CA GLY A 183 -54.20 -25.61 -28.76
C GLY A 183 -54.23 -24.23 -28.07
N THR A 184 -54.94 -24.12 -26.94
CA THR A 184 -55.04 -22.88 -26.15
C THR A 184 -53.92 -22.72 -25.12
N TYR A 185 -53.07 -23.73 -24.95
CA TYR A 185 -51.94 -23.69 -24.04
C TYR A 185 -50.77 -22.92 -24.66
N SER A 186 -49.83 -22.48 -23.84
CA SER A 186 -48.58 -21.83 -24.29
C SER A 186 -47.35 -22.73 -24.11
N THR A 187 -46.27 -22.45 -24.83
CA THR A 187 -45.00 -23.19 -24.67
C THR A 187 -44.27 -22.90 -23.37
N ALA A 188 -44.70 -21.87 -22.63
CA ALA A 188 -44.20 -21.56 -21.29
C ALA A 188 -45.14 -22.05 -20.18
N GLU A 189 -46.25 -22.70 -20.56
CA GLU A 189 -47.22 -23.22 -19.61
C GLU A 189 -46.72 -24.54 -19.03
N TRP A 190 -47.00 -24.77 -17.75
CA TRP A 190 -46.46 -25.91 -17.03
C TRP A 190 -47.34 -27.16 -17.19
N ARG A 191 -46.73 -28.34 -17.19
CA ARG A 191 -47.43 -29.62 -17.36
C ARG A 191 -48.47 -29.93 -16.29
N THR A 192 -48.35 -29.34 -15.09
CA THR A 192 -49.36 -29.48 -14.02
C THR A 192 -50.75 -28.99 -14.45
N TYR A 193 -50.83 -28.11 -15.45
CA TYR A 193 -52.08 -27.56 -15.96
C TYR A 193 -52.77 -28.48 -16.97
N TYR A 194 -52.07 -29.51 -17.47
CA TYR A 194 -52.57 -30.27 -18.60
C TYR A 194 -53.77 -31.16 -18.23
N ASN A 195 -54.87 -30.97 -18.97
CA ASN A 195 -56.05 -31.81 -18.89
C ASN A 195 -56.46 -32.36 -20.27
N PRO A 196 -56.30 -33.67 -20.54
CA PRO A 196 -56.58 -34.26 -21.84
C PRO A 196 -58.09 -34.36 -22.11
N LYS A 197 -58.51 -33.94 -23.30
CA LYS A 197 -59.90 -34.11 -23.78
C LYS A 197 -60.29 -35.59 -23.89
N ASN A 198 -59.33 -36.44 -24.26
CA ASN A 198 -59.47 -37.88 -24.30
C ASN A 198 -58.44 -38.54 -23.38
N VAL A 199 -58.85 -38.75 -22.13
CA VAL A 199 -58.04 -39.37 -21.07
C VAL A 199 -57.51 -40.75 -21.49
N ALA A 200 -58.34 -41.58 -22.15
CA ALA A 200 -57.94 -42.92 -22.55
C ALA A 200 -56.85 -42.90 -23.64
N ALA A 201 -56.95 -41.99 -24.62
CA ALA A 201 -55.92 -41.81 -25.65
C ALA A 201 -54.61 -41.32 -25.04
N PHE A 202 -54.68 -40.41 -24.06
CA PHE A 202 -53.52 -39.90 -23.35
C PHE A 202 -52.79 -41.05 -22.66
N PHE A 203 -53.47 -41.78 -21.78
CA PHE A 203 -52.85 -42.87 -21.03
C PHE A 203 -52.35 -44.01 -21.93
N ALA A 204 -53.00 -44.29 -23.07
CA ALA A 204 -52.51 -45.28 -24.02
C ALA A 204 -51.18 -44.85 -24.67
N SER A 205 -51.08 -43.59 -25.11
CA SER A 205 -49.82 -43.05 -25.67
C SER A 205 -48.73 -42.91 -24.60
N TYR A 206 -49.08 -42.45 -23.40
CA TYR A 206 -48.17 -42.32 -22.26
C TYR A 206 -47.62 -43.68 -21.82
N GLN A 207 -48.47 -44.71 -21.73
CA GLN A 207 -48.03 -46.07 -21.43
C GLN A 207 -47.01 -46.55 -22.47
N THR A 208 -47.22 -46.24 -23.75
CA THR A 208 -46.29 -46.64 -24.82
C THR A 208 -44.92 -45.97 -24.63
N MET A 209 -44.90 -44.66 -24.35
CA MET A 209 -43.69 -43.90 -24.05
C MET A 209 -42.93 -44.50 -22.86
N ILE A 210 -43.56 -44.55 -21.69
CA ILE A 210 -42.89 -44.93 -20.45
C ILE A 210 -42.46 -46.40 -20.42
N VAL A 211 -43.18 -47.30 -21.10
CA VAL A 211 -42.76 -48.71 -21.24
C VAL A 211 -41.53 -48.84 -22.15
N ASN A 212 -41.39 -47.98 -23.16
CA ASN A 212 -40.20 -48.00 -24.00
C ASN A 212 -38.97 -47.47 -23.26
N GLU A 213 -39.12 -46.39 -22.48
CA GLU A 213 -38.08 -45.93 -21.55
C GLU A 213 -37.72 -47.00 -20.54
N ALA A 214 -38.71 -47.66 -19.92
CA ALA A 214 -38.49 -48.73 -18.95
C ALA A 214 -37.67 -49.91 -19.53
N LYS A 215 -37.90 -50.27 -20.81
CA LYS A 215 -37.08 -51.30 -21.50
C LYS A 215 -35.63 -50.83 -21.68
N VAL A 216 -35.42 -49.58 -22.07
CA VAL A 216 -34.07 -49.00 -22.23
C VAL A 216 -33.38 -48.91 -20.87
N ALA A 217 -34.09 -48.45 -19.84
CA ALA A 217 -33.63 -48.39 -18.45
C ALA A 217 -33.17 -49.77 -17.97
N GLN A 218 -34.00 -50.80 -18.16
CA GLN A 218 -33.68 -52.18 -17.79
C GLN A 218 -32.46 -52.72 -18.55
N ALA A 219 -32.38 -52.47 -19.86
CA ALA A 219 -31.32 -53.00 -20.71
C ALA A 219 -29.94 -52.39 -20.42
N ASN A 220 -29.90 -51.16 -19.88
CA ASN A 220 -28.67 -50.41 -19.66
C ASN A 220 -28.28 -50.27 -18.17
N GLY A 221 -29.05 -50.89 -17.26
CA GLY A 221 -28.69 -50.98 -15.84
C GLY A 221 -29.15 -49.82 -14.96
N ALA A 222 -30.17 -49.06 -15.40
CA ALA A 222 -30.80 -48.09 -14.51
C ALA A 222 -31.41 -48.78 -13.28
N THR A 223 -31.28 -48.14 -12.12
CA THR A 223 -31.71 -48.69 -10.82
C THR A 223 -33.09 -48.19 -10.41
N MET A 224 -33.55 -47.08 -11.00
CA MET A 224 -34.84 -46.46 -10.69
C MET A 224 -35.51 -45.88 -11.94
N LEU A 225 -36.84 -45.78 -11.92
CA LEU A 225 -37.65 -45.09 -12.91
C LEU A 225 -38.71 -44.25 -12.20
N SER A 226 -38.76 -42.95 -12.49
CA SER A 226 -39.94 -42.14 -12.16
C SER A 226 -41.00 -42.37 -13.23
N ILE A 227 -42.21 -42.77 -12.83
CA ILE A 227 -43.28 -43.08 -13.80
C ILE A 227 -43.99 -41.84 -14.34
N GLY A 228 -43.59 -40.65 -13.88
CA GLY A 228 -44.11 -39.36 -14.30
C GLY A 228 -43.69 -38.24 -13.37
N ALA A 229 -43.79 -37.00 -13.84
CA ALA A 229 -43.44 -35.80 -13.07
C ALA A 229 -44.49 -34.70 -13.26
N GLU A 230 -45.06 -34.20 -12.15
CA GLU A 230 -45.89 -32.98 -12.07
C GLU A 230 -47.10 -32.96 -13.03
N ILE A 231 -47.69 -34.13 -13.29
CA ILE A 231 -48.90 -34.28 -14.11
C ILE A 231 -50.14 -34.30 -13.20
N ASP A 232 -50.24 -33.31 -12.33
CA ASP A 232 -51.01 -33.44 -11.09
C ASP A 232 -52.52 -33.52 -11.28
N GLN A 233 -53.07 -32.99 -12.39
CA GLN A 233 -54.49 -33.17 -12.75
C GLN A 233 -54.87 -34.65 -12.94
N LEU A 234 -53.89 -35.53 -13.14
CA LEU A 234 -54.10 -36.92 -13.53
C LEU A 234 -53.67 -37.93 -12.46
N THR A 235 -53.40 -37.52 -11.21
CA THR A 235 -52.87 -38.41 -10.16
C THR A 235 -53.89 -38.89 -9.13
N GLY A 236 -55.06 -38.25 -9.09
CA GLY A 236 -56.12 -38.54 -8.12
C GLY A 236 -56.85 -39.87 -8.34
N PRO A 237 -57.76 -40.26 -7.42
CA PRO A 237 -58.42 -41.57 -7.42
C PRO A 237 -59.16 -41.94 -8.71
N ALA A 238 -59.65 -40.94 -9.47
CA ALA A 238 -60.32 -41.16 -10.76
C ALA A 238 -59.41 -41.81 -11.82
N TYR A 239 -58.08 -41.64 -11.69
CA TYR A 239 -57.09 -42.13 -12.64
C TYR A 239 -56.30 -43.34 -12.13
N LEU A 240 -56.59 -43.81 -10.91
CA LEU A 240 -55.89 -44.92 -10.27
C LEU A 240 -55.81 -46.18 -11.15
N ASN A 241 -56.88 -46.52 -11.88
CA ASN A 241 -56.90 -47.69 -12.75
C ASN A 241 -55.95 -47.55 -13.95
N TYR A 242 -55.79 -46.35 -14.51
CA TYR A 242 -54.84 -46.10 -15.60
C TYR A 242 -53.41 -46.23 -15.11
N TRP A 243 -53.09 -45.60 -13.97
CA TRP A 243 -51.78 -45.72 -13.35
C TRP A 243 -51.46 -47.16 -12.92
N THR A 244 -52.42 -47.89 -12.36
CA THR A 244 -52.25 -49.32 -12.04
C THR A 244 -51.90 -50.13 -13.29
N THR A 245 -52.49 -49.79 -14.44
CA THR A 245 -52.20 -50.45 -15.72
C THR A 245 -50.79 -50.12 -16.20
N ILE A 246 -50.39 -48.85 -16.15
CA ILE A 246 -49.02 -48.41 -16.48
C ILE A 246 -47.99 -49.06 -15.57
N ILE A 247 -48.18 -49.01 -14.26
CA ILE A 247 -47.25 -49.58 -13.27
C ILE A 247 -47.07 -51.08 -13.52
N LYS A 248 -48.16 -51.82 -13.80
CA LYS A 248 -48.05 -53.24 -14.18
C LYS A 248 -47.27 -53.45 -15.47
N ALA A 249 -47.51 -52.62 -16.49
CA ALA A 249 -46.81 -52.72 -17.77
C ALA A 249 -45.31 -52.40 -17.64
N VAL A 250 -44.97 -51.38 -16.85
CA VAL A 250 -43.58 -51.02 -16.50
C VAL A 250 -42.91 -52.14 -15.71
N ARG A 251 -43.55 -52.65 -14.65
CA ARG A 251 -43.02 -53.76 -13.84
C ARG A 251 -42.78 -55.05 -14.63
N ALA A 252 -43.52 -55.26 -15.72
CA ALA A 252 -43.31 -56.41 -16.60
C ALA A 252 -41.99 -56.32 -17.40
N VAL A 253 -41.39 -55.13 -17.52
CA VAL A 253 -40.16 -54.90 -18.30
C VAL A 253 -39.02 -54.27 -17.50
N PHE A 254 -39.28 -53.76 -16.29
CA PHE A 254 -38.30 -53.11 -15.43
C PHE A 254 -38.43 -53.58 -13.97
N SER A 255 -37.32 -54.07 -13.43
CA SER A 255 -37.23 -54.66 -12.09
C SER A 255 -36.67 -53.73 -11.02
N GLY A 256 -36.16 -52.56 -11.41
CA GLY A 256 -35.63 -51.55 -10.49
C GLY A 256 -36.71 -50.83 -9.69
N GLN A 257 -36.32 -49.85 -8.90
CA GLN A 257 -37.22 -49.10 -8.01
C GLN A 257 -38.14 -48.17 -8.81
N LEU A 258 -39.39 -48.01 -8.39
CA LEU A 258 -40.34 -47.06 -8.98
C LEU A 258 -40.67 -45.92 -8.02
N THR A 259 -40.73 -44.71 -8.57
CA THR A 259 -41.25 -43.52 -7.90
C THR A 259 -42.16 -42.74 -8.84
N TYR A 260 -42.76 -41.67 -8.35
CA TYR A 260 -43.44 -40.63 -9.10
C TYR A 260 -42.96 -39.29 -8.55
N SER A 261 -42.73 -38.30 -9.40
CA SER A 261 -42.25 -36.98 -9.00
C SER A 261 -43.45 -36.03 -8.85
N ALA A 262 -43.97 -35.93 -7.62
CA ALA A 262 -45.09 -35.05 -7.33
C ALA A 262 -44.60 -33.62 -7.04
N ASP A 263 -45.34 -32.62 -7.48
CA ASP A 263 -45.07 -31.23 -7.07
C ASP A 263 -45.25 -31.04 -5.55
N TRP A 264 -44.52 -30.09 -4.97
CA TRP A 264 -44.51 -29.81 -3.53
C TRP A 264 -45.61 -28.86 -3.06
N ASP A 265 -46.13 -27.98 -3.91
CA ASP A 265 -47.16 -27.01 -3.51
C ASP A 265 -48.52 -27.29 -4.14
N SER A 266 -49.52 -26.49 -3.80
CA SER A 266 -50.89 -26.69 -4.24
C SER A 266 -51.53 -25.38 -4.67
N ALA A 267 -50.84 -24.56 -5.47
CA ALA A 267 -51.46 -23.36 -6.04
C ALA A 267 -52.80 -23.68 -6.76
N ILE A 268 -52.98 -24.93 -7.20
CA ILE A 268 -54.18 -25.41 -7.91
C ILE A 268 -54.58 -26.79 -7.39
N SER A 269 -55.76 -26.87 -6.78
CA SER A 269 -56.42 -28.15 -6.51
C SER A 269 -56.79 -28.80 -7.85
N PRO A 270 -56.45 -30.09 -8.11
CA PRO A 270 -56.64 -30.76 -9.40
C PRO A 270 -58.11 -31.04 -9.78
N TRP A 271 -59.05 -30.34 -9.15
CA TRP A 271 -60.48 -30.60 -9.19
C TRP A 271 -61.31 -29.38 -9.59
N LYS A 272 -60.77 -28.50 -10.44
CA LYS A 272 -61.53 -27.41 -11.05
C LYS A 272 -61.91 -27.69 -12.50
N TRP A 273 -62.82 -28.64 -12.68
CA TRP A 273 -64.07 -28.42 -13.43
C TRP A 273 -65.08 -29.56 -13.16
N GLY A 274 -66.13 -29.30 -12.38
CA GLY A 274 -67.35 -30.13 -12.38
C GLY A 274 -67.82 -30.83 -11.09
N GLY A 275 -67.16 -30.68 -9.93
CA GLY A 275 -67.75 -31.16 -8.65
C GLY A 275 -66.75 -31.40 -7.52
N THR A 276 -66.91 -30.64 -6.42
CA THR A 276 -66.30 -30.76 -5.08
C THR A 276 -64.83 -31.19 -5.02
N GLY A 277 -63.94 -30.35 -5.56
CA GLY A 277 -62.53 -30.33 -5.18
C GLY A 277 -62.30 -29.80 -3.76
N LEU A 278 -61.17 -30.19 -3.15
CA LEU A 278 -60.78 -29.62 -1.85
C LEU A 278 -60.54 -28.10 -1.99
N PRO A 279 -60.92 -27.29 -0.98
CA PRO A 279 -60.69 -25.84 -0.95
C PRO A 279 -59.23 -25.46 -1.24
N VAL A 280 -58.99 -24.33 -1.91
CA VAL A 280 -57.66 -23.72 -2.03
C VAL A 280 -57.02 -23.65 -0.63
N GLY A 281 -55.81 -24.22 -0.47
CA GLY A 281 -55.10 -24.27 0.82
C GLY A 281 -55.39 -25.50 1.71
N THR A 282 -55.77 -26.65 1.15
CA THR A 282 -56.06 -27.89 1.91
C THR A 282 -54.94 -28.95 1.92
N GLY A 283 -53.79 -28.67 1.29
CA GLY A 283 -52.60 -29.53 1.37
C GLY A 283 -52.02 -29.92 0.01
N ASN A 284 -50.71 -30.10 0.03
CA ASN A 284 -49.79 -30.51 -1.04
C ASN A 284 -50.35 -31.58 -2.00
N LEU A 285 -50.08 -31.43 -3.30
CA LEU A 285 -50.37 -32.41 -4.36
C LEU A 285 -49.74 -33.78 -4.11
N ALA A 286 -48.57 -33.85 -3.48
CA ALA A 286 -47.92 -35.09 -3.05
C ALA A 286 -48.77 -35.93 -2.08
N THR A 287 -49.68 -35.33 -1.31
CA THR A 287 -50.61 -36.10 -0.45
C THR A 287 -51.81 -36.68 -1.22
N GLN A 288 -52.02 -36.25 -2.48
CA GLN A 288 -53.19 -36.57 -3.29
C GLN A 288 -52.95 -37.65 -4.35
N VAL A 289 -51.69 -38.05 -4.57
CA VAL A 289 -51.33 -39.13 -5.49
C VAL A 289 -51.92 -40.46 -5.01
N SER A 290 -52.86 -41.00 -5.78
CA SER A 290 -53.71 -42.13 -5.35
C SER A 290 -53.03 -43.51 -5.41
N PHE A 291 -51.81 -43.59 -5.93
CA PHE A 291 -51.12 -44.84 -6.25
C PHE A 291 -49.78 -45.03 -5.52
N TRP A 292 -49.45 -44.22 -4.50
CA TRP A 292 -48.20 -44.37 -3.72
C TRP A 292 -47.96 -45.78 -3.18
N SER A 293 -49.03 -46.48 -2.78
CA SER A 293 -48.93 -47.85 -2.25
C SER A 293 -48.32 -48.85 -3.24
N GLN A 294 -48.39 -48.55 -4.55
CA GLN A 294 -47.86 -49.38 -5.64
C GLN A 294 -46.40 -49.03 -6.02
N LEU A 295 -45.85 -47.97 -5.45
CA LEU A 295 -44.49 -47.48 -5.70
C LEU A 295 -43.55 -47.81 -4.54
N ASP A 296 -42.26 -47.66 -4.75
CA ASP A 296 -41.24 -47.95 -3.74
C ASP A 296 -40.89 -46.73 -2.90
N TYR A 297 -40.91 -45.54 -3.51
CA TYR A 297 -40.63 -44.26 -2.87
C TYR A 297 -41.76 -43.25 -3.09
N VAL A 298 -41.92 -42.32 -2.14
CA VAL A 298 -42.62 -41.06 -2.37
C VAL A 298 -41.63 -40.07 -2.96
N GLY A 299 -41.80 -39.71 -4.23
CA GLY A 299 -41.00 -38.69 -4.89
C GLY A 299 -41.67 -37.33 -4.81
N VAL A 300 -40.92 -36.31 -4.43
CA VAL A 300 -41.40 -34.92 -4.40
C VAL A 300 -40.39 -33.97 -5.02
N ASP A 301 -40.87 -33.03 -5.83
CA ASP A 301 -40.10 -31.96 -6.46
C ASP A 301 -40.24 -30.69 -5.61
N VAL A 302 -39.19 -30.36 -4.83
CA VAL A 302 -39.27 -29.42 -3.70
C VAL A 302 -38.65 -28.05 -4.04
N TYR A 303 -39.50 -27.03 -4.03
CA TYR A 303 -39.11 -25.63 -4.20
C TYR A 303 -39.71 -24.72 -3.11
N ALA A 304 -39.50 -25.08 -1.85
CA ALA A 304 -40.06 -24.34 -0.73
C ALA A 304 -39.27 -23.05 -0.38
N PRO A 305 -39.93 -21.89 -0.26
CA PRO A 305 -39.37 -20.69 0.36
C PRO A 305 -38.78 -20.96 1.75
N LEU A 306 -37.58 -20.43 2.00
CA LEU A 306 -36.87 -20.56 3.27
C LEU A 306 -36.85 -19.25 4.07
N SER A 307 -36.87 -18.08 3.41
CA SER A 307 -36.82 -16.79 4.09
C SER A 307 -37.32 -15.63 3.24
N ASP A 308 -38.08 -14.72 3.85
CA ASP A 308 -38.47 -13.42 3.26
C ASP A 308 -37.43 -12.31 3.49
N VAL A 309 -36.37 -12.59 4.26
CA VAL A 309 -35.34 -11.60 4.60
C VAL A 309 -34.43 -11.39 3.40
N ALA A 310 -34.17 -10.13 3.05
CA ALA A 310 -33.16 -9.79 2.06
C ALA A 310 -31.76 -10.17 2.57
N ASN A 311 -31.05 -11.04 1.85
CA ASN A 311 -29.74 -11.60 2.24
C ASN A 311 -29.77 -12.38 3.57
N PRO A 312 -30.50 -13.51 3.64
CA PRO A 312 -30.66 -14.27 4.88
C PRO A 312 -29.35 -14.92 5.32
N THR A 313 -29.14 -14.97 6.64
CA THR A 313 -28.05 -15.73 7.26
C THR A 313 -28.30 -17.24 7.20
N LEU A 314 -27.25 -18.04 7.35
CA LEU A 314 -27.37 -19.50 7.40
C LEU A 314 -28.36 -19.97 8.48
N ALA A 315 -28.33 -19.36 9.67
CA ALA A 315 -29.24 -19.69 10.77
C ALA A 315 -30.71 -19.43 10.40
N GLN A 316 -30.99 -18.34 9.66
CA GLN A 316 -32.34 -18.04 9.18
C GLN A 316 -32.81 -19.04 8.11
N LEU A 317 -31.92 -19.48 7.23
CA LEU A 317 -32.24 -20.51 6.23
C LEU A 317 -32.48 -21.88 6.86
N ILE A 318 -31.70 -22.26 7.89
CA ILE A 318 -31.94 -23.48 8.69
C ILE A 318 -33.28 -23.41 9.42
N ALA A 319 -33.63 -22.23 9.95
CA ALA A 319 -34.92 -22.00 10.59
C ALA A 319 -36.09 -22.21 9.61
N GLY A 320 -35.93 -21.83 8.33
CA GLY A 320 -36.92 -22.08 7.28
C GLY A 320 -37.28 -23.56 7.11
N TRP A 321 -36.32 -24.47 7.30
CA TRP A 321 -36.56 -25.92 7.26
C TRP A 321 -37.11 -26.50 8.56
N THR A 322 -36.61 -26.02 9.70
CA THR A 322 -36.80 -26.66 11.02
C THR A 322 -37.95 -26.07 11.83
N GLN A 323 -38.33 -24.82 11.57
CA GLN A 323 -39.36 -24.09 12.30
C GLN A 323 -40.65 -23.94 11.49
N LYS A 324 -41.69 -23.41 12.14
CA LYS A 324 -42.95 -23.08 11.48
C LYS A 324 -42.70 -22.02 10.38
N PRO A 325 -43.13 -22.25 9.13
CA PRO A 325 -42.92 -21.30 8.05
C PRO A 325 -43.59 -19.95 8.31
N THR A 326 -42.90 -18.88 7.91
CA THR A 326 -43.44 -17.51 7.94
C THR A 326 -44.05 -17.09 6.60
N ASP A 327 -43.56 -17.68 5.50
CA ASP A 327 -44.10 -17.47 4.15
C ASP A 327 -45.49 -18.12 4.01
N ALA A 328 -46.39 -17.43 3.30
CA ALA A 328 -47.78 -17.82 3.14
C ALA A 328 -47.94 -19.10 2.31
N THR A 329 -47.12 -19.31 1.28
CA THR A 329 -47.19 -20.48 0.39
C THR A 329 -46.80 -21.74 1.16
N THR A 330 -45.65 -21.69 1.83
CA THR A 330 -45.12 -22.79 2.63
C THR A 330 -46.02 -23.09 3.83
N LEU A 331 -46.57 -22.05 4.47
CA LEU A 331 -47.52 -22.22 5.57
C LEU A 331 -48.80 -22.94 5.13
N ALA A 332 -49.31 -22.63 3.93
CA ALA A 332 -50.50 -23.27 3.37
C ALA A 332 -50.26 -24.74 3.03
N VAL A 333 -49.09 -25.07 2.47
CA VAL A 333 -48.70 -26.45 2.12
C VAL A 333 -48.51 -27.33 3.36
N THR A 334 -47.79 -26.81 4.35
CA THR A 334 -47.40 -27.56 5.55
C THR A 334 -48.49 -27.59 6.63
N GLY A 335 -49.54 -26.78 6.51
CA GLY A 335 -50.56 -26.63 7.53
C GLY A 335 -50.03 -26.06 8.86
N GLY A 336 -48.89 -25.36 8.83
CA GLY A 336 -48.22 -24.82 10.02
C GLY A 336 -47.21 -25.75 10.69
N ALA A 337 -46.94 -26.93 10.13
CA ALA A 337 -45.79 -27.75 10.51
C ALA A 337 -44.50 -27.18 9.89
N SER A 338 -43.32 -27.53 10.44
CA SER A 338 -42.06 -27.28 9.72
C SER A 338 -41.98 -28.14 8.46
N LEU A 339 -41.19 -27.72 7.47
CA LEU A 339 -41.01 -28.47 6.22
C LEU A 339 -40.56 -29.91 6.48
N ILE A 340 -39.58 -30.10 7.38
CA ILE A 340 -39.09 -31.43 7.75
C ILE A 340 -40.20 -32.28 8.36
N SER A 341 -40.94 -31.74 9.34
CA SER A 341 -42.04 -32.49 9.98
C SER A 341 -43.15 -32.82 9.00
N TYR A 342 -43.42 -31.93 8.05
CA TYR A 342 -44.41 -32.13 7.00
C TYR A 342 -44.03 -33.32 6.08
N TYR A 343 -42.79 -33.37 5.58
CA TYR A 343 -42.35 -34.44 4.69
C TYR A 343 -42.18 -35.79 5.40
N GLU A 344 -41.71 -35.78 6.65
CA GLU A 344 -41.66 -36.99 7.49
C GLU A 344 -43.08 -37.56 7.70
N ASN A 345 -44.06 -36.68 7.92
CA ASN A 345 -45.47 -37.10 8.02
C ASN A 345 -45.97 -37.69 6.69
N LEU A 346 -45.63 -37.09 5.54
CA LEU A 346 -45.98 -37.62 4.22
C LEU A 346 -45.45 -39.05 4.01
N ALA A 347 -44.19 -39.29 4.38
CA ALA A 347 -43.61 -40.64 4.33
C ALA A 347 -44.33 -41.61 5.27
N ALA A 348 -44.67 -41.15 6.48
CA ALA A 348 -45.37 -41.95 7.47
C ALA A 348 -46.80 -42.35 7.02
N VAL A 349 -47.58 -41.41 6.46
CA VAL A 349 -48.96 -41.69 6.03
C VAL A 349 -49.04 -42.59 4.79
N THR A 350 -48.04 -42.52 3.91
CA THR A 350 -47.95 -43.40 2.73
C THR A 350 -47.32 -44.76 3.07
N GLY A 351 -46.57 -44.85 4.17
CA GLY A 351 -45.81 -46.04 4.56
C GLY A 351 -44.63 -46.32 3.65
N LYS A 352 -44.10 -45.30 2.96
CA LYS A 352 -43.03 -45.42 1.96
C LYS A 352 -41.89 -44.45 2.30
N PRO A 353 -40.62 -44.82 2.04
CA PRO A 353 -39.51 -43.90 2.20
C PRO A 353 -39.62 -42.69 1.26
N LEU A 354 -39.06 -41.56 1.68
CA LEU A 354 -39.11 -40.30 0.97
C LEU A 354 -37.90 -40.12 0.06
N LEU A 355 -38.13 -39.54 -1.11
CA LEU A 355 -37.11 -39.11 -2.05
C LEU A 355 -37.46 -37.71 -2.55
N PHE A 356 -36.53 -36.77 -2.45
CA PHE A 356 -36.66 -35.53 -3.19
C PHE A 356 -36.17 -35.79 -4.60
N THR A 357 -37.10 -35.92 -5.55
CA THR A 357 -36.81 -36.16 -6.96
C THR A 357 -36.36 -34.88 -7.66
N GLU A 358 -36.64 -33.74 -7.05
CA GLU A 358 -36.10 -32.44 -7.40
C GLU A 358 -35.92 -31.61 -6.12
N LEU A 359 -34.80 -30.88 -6.01
CA LEU A 359 -34.56 -29.86 -4.99
C LEU A 359 -33.59 -28.83 -5.57
N GLY A 360 -34.02 -27.60 -5.76
CA GLY A 360 -33.22 -26.59 -6.45
C GLY A 360 -33.31 -25.21 -5.82
N TYR A 361 -32.18 -24.51 -5.82
CA TYR A 361 -32.11 -23.08 -5.52
C TYR A 361 -31.35 -22.40 -6.67
N PRO A 362 -31.90 -21.37 -7.33
CA PRO A 362 -31.21 -20.72 -8.42
C PRO A 362 -30.09 -19.82 -7.90
N ASN A 363 -29.11 -19.55 -8.75
CA ASN A 363 -28.08 -18.52 -8.55
C ASN A 363 -28.71 -17.12 -8.74
N ASP A 364 -29.59 -16.73 -7.81
CA ASP A 364 -30.35 -15.47 -7.85
C ASP A 364 -30.59 -14.93 -6.44
N THR A 365 -30.62 -13.60 -6.26
CA THR A 365 -30.91 -12.97 -4.96
C THR A 365 -32.29 -13.30 -4.38
N GLY A 366 -33.22 -13.78 -5.20
CA GLY A 366 -34.55 -14.25 -4.81
C GLY A 366 -34.61 -15.72 -4.40
N ALA A 367 -33.50 -16.47 -4.49
CA ALA A 367 -33.49 -17.93 -4.31
C ALA A 367 -34.06 -18.41 -2.98
N ALA A 368 -33.87 -17.67 -1.89
CA ALA A 368 -34.40 -18.04 -0.58
C ALA A 368 -35.90 -17.75 -0.41
N LYS A 369 -36.43 -16.80 -1.17
CA LYS A 369 -37.81 -16.33 -1.04
C LYS A 369 -38.75 -17.02 -2.03
N GLU A 370 -38.32 -17.18 -3.28
CA GLU A 370 -39.15 -17.70 -4.37
C GLU A 370 -38.32 -18.66 -5.26
N PRO A 371 -37.84 -19.80 -4.73
CA PRO A 371 -36.85 -20.65 -5.39
C PRO A 371 -37.28 -21.19 -6.77
N ALA A 372 -38.57 -21.43 -7.01
CA ALA A 372 -39.06 -21.88 -8.33
C ALA A 372 -39.12 -20.76 -9.38
N TYR A 373 -39.23 -19.49 -8.98
CA TYR A 373 -39.58 -18.36 -9.87
C TYR A 373 -38.61 -17.18 -9.79
N ALA A 374 -37.52 -17.31 -9.03
CA ALA A 374 -36.56 -16.22 -8.83
C ALA A 374 -36.00 -15.75 -10.19
N THR A 375 -36.40 -14.54 -10.58
CA THR A 375 -36.09 -13.91 -11.88
C THR A 375 -35.54 -12.51 -11.69
N ASN A 376 -34.98 -12.20 -10.51
CA ASN A 376 -34.38 -10.88 -10.26
C ASN A 376 -33.20 -10.61 -11.21
N GLY A 377 -32.61 -11.67 -11.77
CA GLY A 377 -31.54 -11.61 -12.76
C GLY A 377 -30.20 -11.20 -12.16
N VAL A 378 -30.12 -11.15 -10.82
CA VAL A 378 -28.92 -10.76 -10.09
C VAL A 378 -28.29 -12.01 -9.50
N ALA A 379 -27.16 -12.42 -10.06
CA ALA A 379 -26.41 -13.59 -9.61
C ALA A 379 -26.04 -13.49 -8.12
N ALA A 380 -26.37 -14.54 -7.35
CA ALA A 380 -26.08 -14.65 -5.93
C ALA A 380 -25.50 -16.04 -5.57
N PRO A 381 -24.28 -16.37 -6.03
CA PRO A 381 -23.74 -17.73 -5.92
C PRO A 381 -23.46 -18.14 -4.46
N ALA A 382 -23.20 -17.16 -3.58
CA ALA A 382 -23.07 -17.38 -2.14
C ALA A 382 -24.41 -17.74 -1.50
N LEU A 383 -25.52 -17.13 -1.92
CA LEU A 383 -26.85 -17.44 -1.39
C LEU A 383 -27.30 -18.84 -1.82
N GLN A 384 -27.06 -19.22 -3.07
CA GLN A 384 -27.30 -20.58 -3.56
C GLN A 384 -26.55 -21.62 -2.71
N ALA A 385 -25.26 -21.37 -2.43
CA ALA A 385 -24.46 -22.24 -1.56
C ALA A 385 -25.03 -22.32 -0.13
N LEU A 386 -25.44 -21.19 0.46
CA LEU A 386 -26.04 -21.16 1.80
C LEU A 386 -27.39 -21.90 1.87
N ALA A 387 -28.21 -21.87 0.83
CA ALA A 387 -29.48 -22.58 0.79
C ALA A 387 -29.29 -24.11 0.78
N TYR A 388 -28.34 -24.61 -0.02
CA TYR A 388 -27.97 -26.03 0.02
C TYR A 388 -27.35 -26.42 1.36
N GLN A 389 -26.46 -25.60 1.92
CA GLN A 389 -25.89 -25.80 3.27
C GLN A 389 -27.01 -25.93 4.31
N ALA A 390 -28.01 -25.04 4.27
CA ALA A 390 -29.13 -25.06 5.19
C ALA A 390 -29.96 -26.35 5.10
N PHE A 391 -30.17 -26.90 3.90
CA PHE A 391 -30.85 -28.18 3.72
C PHE A 391 -30.13 -29.32 4.45
N PHE A 392 -28.83 -29.51 4.23
CA PHE A 392 -28.07 -30.57 4.89
C PHE A 392 -27.99 -30.36 6.40
N ASP A 393 -27.77 -29.11 6.84
CA ASP A 393 -27.70 -28.76 8.26
C ASP A 393 -29.02 -29.02 8.98
N ALA A 394 -30.14 -28.60 8.40
CA ALA A 394 -31.46 -28.75 9.00
C ALA A 394 -31.86 -30.22 9.13
N TRP A 395 -31.68 -31.01 8.06
CA TRP A 395 -32.02 -32.43 8.07
C TRP A 395 -31.08 -33.26 8.95
N SER A 396 -29.79 -32.91 9.03
CA SER A 396 -28.86 -33.54 9.97
C SER A 396 -29.22 -33.22 11.43
N GLN A 397 -29.53 -31.96 11.75
CA GLN A 397 -29.95 -31.54 13.10
C GLN A 397 -31.22 -32.24 13.56
N ALA A 398 -32.15 -32.43 12.64
CA ALA A 398 -33.45 -32.98 12.95
C ALA A 398 -33.41 -34.52 13.14
N GLY A 399 -32.35 -35.19 12.68
CA GLY A 399 -32.06 -36.59 12.98
C GLY A 399 -33.06 -37.59 12.39
N HIS A 400 -33.84 -37.18 11.38
CA HIS A 400 -34.94 -37.99 10.83
C HIS A 400 -34.49 -38.95 9.74
N GLY A 401 -35.22 -40.07 9.60
CA GLY A 401 -34.78 -41.23 8.82
C GLY A 401 -35.61 -41.55 7.58
N ALA A 402 -36.69 -40.81 7.28
CA ALA A 402 -37.55 -41.13 6.14
C ALA A 402 -36.93 -40.70 4.80
N LEU A 403 -36.19 -39.59 4.78
CA LEU A 403 -35.49 -39.12 3.58
C LEU A 403 -34.33 -40.06 3.21
N LYS A 404 -34.45 -40.71 2.05
CA LYS A 404 -33.42 -41.62 1.52
C LYS A 404 -32.54 -41.00 0.45
N GLY A 405 -32.95 -39.90 -0.14
CA GLY A 405 -32.14 -39.24 -1.16
C GLY A 405 -32.72 -37.93 -1.64
N ALA A 406 -31.86 -37.14 -2.26
CA ALA A 406 -32.20 -35.90 -2.92
C ALA A 406 -31.51 -35.85 -4.28
N TYR A 407 -32.27 -35.50 -5.31
CA TYR A 407 -31.81 -35.26 -6.67
C TYR A 407 -31.87 -33.77 -6.94
N LEU A 408 -30.70 -33.12 -6.84
CA LEU A 408 -30.62 -31.67 -6.90
C LEU A 408 -30.84 -31.16 -8.33
N TRP A 409 -31.65 -30.11 -8.48
CA TRP A 409 -31.87 -29.41 -9.75
C TRP A 409 -30.84 -28.29 -9.88
N ASN A 410 -29.97 -28.30 -10.90
CA ASN A 410 -29.73 -29.36 -11.89
C ASN A 410 -28.25 -29.47 -12.26
N TRP A 411 -27.88 -30.46 -13.09
CA TRP A 411 -26.52 -30.66 -13.59
C TRP A 411 -26.53 -30.85 -15.10
N GLU A 412 -25.81 -29.98 -15.81
CA GLU A 412 -25.88 -29.93 -17.27
C GLU A 412 -24.83 -30.85 -17.92
N PRO A 413 -25.21 -31.69 -18.90
CA PRO A 413 -24.28 -32.46 -19.71
C PRO A 413 -23.26 -31.59 -20.44
N GLY A 414 -23.69 -30.43 -20.94
CA GLY A 414 -22.88 -29.47 -21.70
C GLY A 414 -21.88 -28.64 -20.88
N GLY A 415 -21.99 -28.65 -19.55
CA GLY A 415 -21.16 -27.85 -18.64
C GLY A 415 -21.85 -26.58 -18.10
N ALA A 416 -21.11 -25.81 -17.29
CA ALA A 416 -21.63 -24.68 -16.52
C ALA A 416 -22.20 -23.54 -17.39
N GLY A 417 -23.26 -22.88 -16.89
CA GLY A 417 -23.73 -21.58 -17.40
C GLY A 417 -24.99 -21.57 -18.28
N ILE A 418 -25.67 -22.71 -18.44
CA ILE A 418 -26.94 -22.81 -19.20
C ILE A 418 -28.14 -22.51 -18.29
N SER A 419 -28.23 -23.19 -17.15
CA SER A 419 -29.27 -23.00 -16.14
C SER A 419 -28.75 -22.19 -14.95
N THR A 420 -29.58 -21.29 -14.42
CA THR A 420 -29.29 -20.57 -13.16
C THR A 420 -29.29 -21.51 -11.96
N PHE A 421 -29.91 -22.69 -12.06
CA PHE A 421 -29.93 -23.70 -11.00
C PHE A 421 -28.65 -24.53 -10.95
N SER A 422 -27.89 -24.61 -12.04
CA SER A 422 -26.70 -25.47 -12.07
C SER A 422 -25.63 -24.96 -11.11
N PRO A 423 -25.17 -25.78 -10.14
CA PRO A 423 -24.09 -25.39 -9.25
C PRO A 423 -22.72 -25.56 -9.91
N GLN A 424 -22.64 -26.12 -11.13
CA GLN A 424 -21.40 -26.42 -11.84
C GLN A 424 -20.51 -25.18 -11.94
N GLY A 425 -19.29 -25.27 -11.40
CA GLY A 425 -18.32 -24.18 -11.39
C GLY A 425 -18.58 -23.06 -10.38
N LEU A 426 -19.64 -23.16 -9.55
CA LEU A 426 -20.01 -22.15 -8.55
C LEU A 426 -19.65 -22.58 -7.13
N SER A 427 -19.76 -21.64 -6.17
CA SER A 427 -19.58 -21.93 -4.74
C SER A 427 -20.50 -23.04 -4.23
N ALA A 428 -21.70 -23.17 -4.78
CA ALA A 428 -22.64 -24.22 -4.45
C ALA A 428 -22.08 -25.63 -4.77
N GLN A 429 -21.33 -25.83 -5.87
CA GLN A 429 -20.70 -27.13 -6.14
C GLN A 429 -19.74 -27.54 -5.04
N LYS A 430 -18.98 -26.60 -4.46
CA LYS A 430 -18.05 -26.90 -3.36
C LYS A 430 -18.81 -27.31 -2.10
N THR A 431 -19.87 -26.58 -1.74
CA THR A 431 -20.77 -26.93 -0.63
C THR A 431 -21.35 -28.33 -0.80
N LEU A 432 -21.89 -28.64 -1.98
CA LEU A 432 -22.47 -29.94 -2.28
C LEU A 432 -21.43 -31.06 -2.27
N THR A 433 -20.22 -30.79 -2.79
CA THR A 433 -19.11 -31.74 -2.75
C THR A 433 -18.77 -32.12 -1.32
N SER A 434 -18.70 -31.11 -0.44
CA SER A 434 -18.40 -31.30 0.98
C SER A 434 -19.52 -32.04 1.72
N ALA A 435 -20.78 -31.82 1.34
CA ALA A 435 -21.94 -32.49 1.93
C ALA A 435 -22.10 -33.96 1.47
N PHE A 436 -21.66 -34.28 0.24
CA PHE A 436 -21.78 -35.62 -0.32
C PHE A 436 -20.64 -36.57 0.06
N GLN A 437 -19.48 -36.06 0.48
CA GLN A 437 -18.38 -36.89 0.95
C GLN A 437 -18.56 -37.32 2.42
N ALA A 438 -17.99 -38.46 2.81
CA ALA A 438 -18.02 -38.93 4.20
C ALA A 438 -17.01 -38.13 5.07
N PRO A 439 -17.26 -37.94 6.37
CA PRO A 439 -16.35 -37.19 7.21
C PRO A 439 -14.96 -37.86 7.28
N ASN A 440 -13.91 -37.10 7.02
CA ASN A 440 -12.52 -37.54 7.08
C ASN A 440 -11.94 -37.28 8.48
N VAL A 441 -11.41 -38.33 9.12
CA VAL A 441 -10.56 -38.21 10.31
C VAL A 441 -9.10 -38.36 9.91
N ILE A 442 -8.35 -37.26 9.94
CA ILE A 442 -6.92 -37.26 9.59
C ILE A 442 -6.10 -37.25 10.89
N SER A 443 -5.39 -38.34 11.18
CA SER A 443 -4.40 -38.39 12.26
C SER A 443 -3.02 -38.00 11.72
N ALA A 444 -2.53 -36.82 12.08
CA ALA A 444 -1.26 -36.30 11.58
C ALA A 444 -0.12 -36.59 12.57
N GLY A 445 0.73 -37.55 12.22
CA GLY A 445 2.01 -37.84 12.88
C GLY A 445 3.22 -37.10 12.26
N THR A 446 3.12 -36.60 11.02
CA THR A 446 4.20 -35.88 10.32
C THR A 446 3.62 -34.88 9.31
N SER A 447 3.79 -33.57 9.56
CA SER A 447 3.54 -32.42 8.68
C SER A 447 2.41 -32.56 7.63
N VAL A 448 1.19 -32.13 7.99
CA VAL A 448 0.03 -32.11 7.07
C VAL A 448 -0.39 -30.67 6.76
N ILE A 449 -0.64 -30.37 5.48
CA ILE A 449 -1.41 -29.19 5.05
C ILE A 449 -2.90 -29.61 5.13
N GLY A 450 -3.55 -29.28 6.24
CA GLY A 450 -4.91 -29.75 6.52
C GLY A 450 -5.96 -28.73 6.04
N MET A 451 -6.58 -28.96 4.90
CA MET A 451 -7.82 -28.27 4.55
C MET A 451 -8.98 -29.14 5.05
N ILE A 452 -9.76 -28.63 6.00
CA ILE A 452 -10.94 -29.29 6.57
C ILE A 452 -12.17 -28.63 5.94
N GLU A 453 -12.78 -29.31 4.97
CA GLU A 453 -13.91 -28.77 4.20
C GLU A 453 -15.26 -29.42 4.55
N GLY A 454 -15.25 -30.65 5.10
CA GLY A 454 -16.44 -31.49 5.23
C GLY A 454 -17.20 -31.38 6.55
N TYR A 455 -18.50 -31.64 6.47
CA TYR A 455 -19.41 -31.80 7.61
C TYR A 455 -18.92 -32.93 8.54
N GLY A 456 -18.39 -32.57 9.71
CA GLY A 456 -17.92 -33.53 10.72
C GLY A 456 -16.47 -33.98 10.55
N ASP A 457 -15.72 -33.42 9.60
CA ASP A 457 -14.29 -33.69 9.44
C ASP A 457 -13.52 -33.28 10.70
N SER A 458 -12.60 -34.13 11.15
CA SER A 458 -11.74 -33.83 12.29
C SER A 458 -10.27 -34.10 11.96
N ILE A 459 -9.39 -33.16 12.27
CA ILE A 459 -7.94 -33.39 12.24
C ILE A 459 -7.40 -33.50 13.66
N ILE A 460 -6.62 -34.55 13.90
CA ILE A 460 -5.86 -34.75 15.14
C ILE A 460 -4.41 -34.41 14.85
N ILE A 461 -3.91 -33.35 15.49
CA ILE A 461 -2.57 -32.80 15.29
C ILE A 461 -1.71 -33.25 16.47
N SER A 462 -0.88 -34.27 16.21
CA SER A 462 0.10 -34.81 17.17
C SER A 462 1.57 -34.50 16.79
N GLY A 463 1.78 -33.98 15.58
CA GLY A 463 3.04 -33.36 15.12
C GLY A 463 2.78 -31.94 14.62
N THR A 464 3.51 -31.45 13.61
CA THR A 464 3.25 -30.11 13.05
C THR A 464 2.16 -30.15 11.97
N ALA A 465 1.26 -29.16 11.94
CA ALA A 465 0.32 -28.88 10.87
C ALA A 465 0.47 -27.40 10.47
N THR A 466 0.47 -27.09 9.18
CA THR A 466 0.65 -25.73 8.68
C THR A 466 -0.49 -25.30 7.76
N ASN A 467 -0.93 -24.05 7.88
CA ASN A 467 -2.00 -23.43 7.10
C ASN A 467 -3.33 -24.20 7.18
N THR A 468 -3.66 -24.70 8.38
CA THR A 468 -4.87 -25.50 8.58
C THR A 468 -6.12 -24.65 8.42
N THR A 469 -6.96 -24.91 7.42
CA THR A 469 -8.23 -24.18 7.28
C THR A 469 -9.36 -25.02 7.86
N VAL A 470 -10.12 -24.48 8.81
CA VAL A 470 -11.24 -25.15 9.50
C VAL A 470 -12.55 -24.45 9.14
N ASN A 471 -13.44 -25.13 8.43
CA ASN A 471 -14.74 -24.62 7.98
C ASN A 471 -15.89 -25.50 8.50
N ASN A 472 -17.15 -25.07 8.33
CA ASN A 472 -18.35 -25.93 8.26
C ASN A 472 -18.42 -27.11 9.26
N LYS A 473 -18.39 -26.84 10.57
CA LYS A 473 -18.43 -27.84 11.66
C LYS A 473 -17.23 -28.79 11.73
N GLY A 474 -16.17 -28.49 10.98
CA GLY A 474 -14.89 -29.18 11.09
C GLY A 474 -14.22 -28.89 12.44
N GLY A 475 -13.52 -29.88 12.98
CA GLY A 475 -12.79 -29.80 14.25
C GLY A 475 -11.29 -29.99 14.07
N ALA A 476 -10.46 -29.05 14.52
CA ALA A 476 -9.01 -29.24 14.61
C ALA A 476 -8.58 -29.40 16.06
N TYR A 477 -7.93 -30.52 16.40
CA TYR A 477 -7.52 -30.85 17.77
C TYR A 477 -5.99 -30.92 17.86
N VAL A 478 -5.40 -29.95 18.56
CA VAL A 478 -3.94 -29.83 18.78
C VAL A 478 -3.61 -30.34 20.18
N PHE A 479 -3.00 -31.52 20.25
CA PHE A 479 -2.65 -32.23 21.49
C PHE A 479 -1.20 -31.98 21.91
N SER A 480 -0.79 -32.61 23.02
CA SER A 480 0.62 -32.66 23.46
C SER A 480 1.57 -33.09 22.34
N GLY A 481 2.57 -32.26 22.05
CA GLY A 481 3.53 -32.46 20.95
C GLY A 481 3.04 -31.98 19.57
N GLY A 482 1.77 -31.64 19.45
CA GLY A 482 1.16 -31.04 18.26
C GLY A 482 1.45 -29.55 18.13
N VAL A 483 1.72 -29.09 16.90
CA VAL A 483 1.92 -27.67 16.58
C VAL A 483 1.08 -27.30 15.36
N ALA A 484 0.04 -26.48 15.52
CA ALA A 484 -0.74 -25.92 14.41
C ALA A 484 -0.23 -24.50 14.09
N THR A 485 0.25 -24.26 12.87
CA THR A 485 0.79 -22.96 12.46
C THR A 485 -0.01 -22.37 11.31
N GLY A 486 -0.48 -21.13 11.43
CA GLY A 486 -1.21 -20.44 10.35
C GLY A 486 -2.64 -20.92 10.16
N SER A 487 -3.29 -21.42 11.22
CA SER A 487 -4.67 -21.90 11.10
C SER A 487 -5.63 -20.78 10.66
N VAL A 488 -6.63 -21.09 9.85
CA VAL A 488 -7.71 -20.18 9.46
C VAL A 488 -9.04 -20.82 9.83
N ILE A 489 -9.71 -20.29 10.84
CA ILE A 489 -10.95 -20.83 11.39
C ILE A 489 -12.11 -19.95 10.91
N ASN A 490 -12.95 -20.51 10.07
CA ASN A 490 -14.08 -19.83 9.43
C ASN A 490 -15.40 -20.18 10.12
N SER A 491 -16.48 -19.54 9.68
CA SER A 491 -17.84 -19.75 10.21
C SER A 491 -18.17 -21.23 10.40
N GLY A 492 -18.53 -21.59 11.63
CA GLY A 492 -18.88 -22.95 12.04
C GLY A 492 -17.69 -23.89 12.26
N GLY A 493 -16.45 -23.50 11.98
CA GLY A 493 -15.26 -24.29 12.28
C GLY A 493 -14.77 -24.09 13.72
N ASN A 494 -14.24 -25.16 14.33
CA ASN A 494 -13.71 -25.13 15.70
C ASN A 494 -12.26 -25.63 15.75
N GLN A 495 -11.37 -24.91 16.42
CA GLN A 495 -10.04 -25.41 16.78
C GLN A 495 -9.91 -25.53 18.30
N TYR A 496 -9.29 -26.60 18.77
CA TYR A 496 -9.05 -26.91 20.17
C TYR A 496 -7.55 -27.10 20.39
N ILE A 497 -6.94 -26.29 21.27
CA ILE A 497 -5.53 -26.37 21.64
C ILE A 497 -5.44 -26.68 23.13
N TYR A 498 -4.90 -27.86 23.47
CA TYR A 498 -4.87 -28.34 24.86
C TYR A 498 -3.76 -29.36 25.12
N GLY A 499 -3.53 -29.68 26.40
CA GLY A 499 -2.60 -30.72 26.81
C GLY A 499 -1.15 -30.43 26.43
N ASN A 500 -0.71 -29.16 26.45
CA ASN A 500 0.56 -28.67 25.92
C ASN A 500 0.69 -28.68 24.38
N GLY A 501 -0.43 -28.75 23.65
CA GLY A 501 -0.46 -28.43 22.23
C GLY A 501 -0.18 -26.95 21.96
N VAL A 502 0.38 -26.66 20.79
CA VAL A 502 0.81 -25.31 20.42
C VAL A 502 0.11 -24.82 19.15
N GLY A 503 -0.60 -23.71 19.25
CA GLY A 503 -1.00 -22.89 18.11
C GLY A 503 0.02 -21.80 17.80
N ASN A 504 0.11 -21.39 16.54
CA ASN A 504 0.99 -20.32 16.11
C ASN A 504 0.43 -19.57 14.89
N ASN A 505 0.02 -18.32 15.07
CA ASN A 505 -0.54 -17.46 14.02
C ASN A 505 -1.92 -17.93 13.50
N SER A 506 -2.81 -18.34 14.39
CA SER A 506 -4.18 -18.67 14.02
C SER A 506 -4.97 -17.41 13.63
N LYS A 507 -5.96 -17.55 12.74
CA LYS A 507 -6.86 -16.48 12.29
C LYS A 507 -8.31 -16.94 12.44
N VAL A 508 -9.06 -16.27 13.31
CA VAL A 508 -10.48 -16.56 13.57
C VAL A 508 -11.34 -15.55 12.83
N ASN A 509 -12.10 -16.02 11.85
CA ASN A 509 -13.05 -15.22 11.08
C ASN A 509 -14.45 -15.26 11.72
N ASN A 510 -15.36 -14.44 11.20
CA ASN A 510 -16.74 -14.36 11.69
C ASN A 510 -17.40 -15.75 11.81
N GLY A 511 -17.91 -16.06 13.01
CA GLY A 511 -18.59 -17.32 13.34
C GLY A 511 -17.66 -18.53 13.53
N GLY A 512 -16.34 -18.36 13.44
CA GLY A 512 -15.37 -19.39 13.81
C GLY A 512 -14.99 -19.29 15.29
N VAL A 513 -14.56 -20.41 15.90
CA VAL A 513 -14.20 -20.46 17.32
C VAL A 513 -12.88 -21.18 17.55
N GLU A 514 -12.02 -20.59 18.37
CA GLU A 514 -10.83 -21.26 18.90
C GLU A 514 -10.92 -21.44 20.42
N TYR A 515 -10.61 -22.63 20.91
CA TYR A 515 -10.58 -22.99 22.33
C TYR A 515 -9.14 -23.24 22.77
N VAL A 516 -8.66 -22.53 23.78
CA VAL A 516 -7.32 -22.71 24.37
C VAL A 516 -7.47 -23.00 25.86
N TYR A 517 -7.05 -24.18 26.31
CA TYR A 517 -7.27 -24.61 27.69
C TYR A 517 -6.29 -25.71 28.14
N ASN A 518 -6.24 -25.99 29.45
CA ASN A 518 -5.53 -27.13 30.05
C ASN A 518 -4.10 -27.35 29.50
N GLY A 519 -3.25 -26.34 29.61
CA GLY A 519 -1.86 -26.35 29.16
C GLY A 519 -1.65 -25.99 27.68
N GLY A 520 -2.71 -25.81 26.89
CA GLY A 520 -2.61 -25.34 25.51
C GLY A 520 -2.04 -23.93 25.41
N VAL A 521 -1.23 -23.68 24.37
CA VAL A 521 -0.58 -22.39 24.14
C VAL A 521 -0.85 -21.92 22.71
N GLU A 522 -1.45 -20.75 22.54
CA GLU A 522 -1.50 -20.05 21.25
C GLU A 522 -0.49 -18.90 21.26
N ASN A 523 0.51 -18.97 20.38
CA ASN A 523 1.59 -17.99 20.37
C ASN A 523 1.18 -16.65 19.77
N ALA A 524 0.30 -16.68 18.78
CA ALA A 524 -0.18 -15.48 18.12
C ALA A 524 -1.50 -15.75 17.42
N ILE A 525 -2.49 -14.88 17.59
CA ILE A 525 -3.80 -15.06 16.97
C ILE A 525 -4.34 -13.75 16.42
N THR A 526 -5.07 -13.81 15.31
CA THR A 526 -5.82 -12.69 14.74
C THR A 526 -7.32 -12.98 14.81
N VAL A 527 -8.08 -12.14 15.49
CA VAL A 527 -9.53 -12.30 15.67
C VAL A 527 -10.25 -11.19 14.90
N MET A 528 -11.05 -11.60 13.93
CA MET A 528 -11.85 -10.69 13.11
C MET A 528 -13.19 -10.36 13.78
N ASN A 529 -13.95 -9.42 13.20
CA ASN A 529 -15.30 -9.10 13.65
C ASN A 529 -16.19 -10.36 13.69
N GLY A 530 -16.80 -10.64 14.84
CA GLY A 530 -17.68 -11.80 15.05
C GLY A 530 -16.95 -13.14 15.17
N GLY A 531 -15.61 -13.16 15.18
CA GLY A 531 -14.83 -14.34 15.57
C GLY A 531 -14.72 -14.44 17.10
N ASP A 532 -14.63 -15.66 17.60
CA ASP A 532 -14.66 -15.94 19.04
C ASP A 532 -13.44 -16.75 19.49
N VAL A 533 -12.88 -16.40 20.65
CA VAL A 533 -11.77 -17.13 21.27
C VAL A 533 -12.09 -17.38 22.72
N VAL A 534 -12.12 -18.66 23.08
CA VAL A 534 -12.47 -19.13 24.41
C VAL A 534 -11.20 -19.57 25.12
N ILE A 535 -10.87 -18.87 26.20
CA ILE A 535 -9.70 -19.11 27.05
C ILE A 535 -10.18 -19.65 28.38
N ALA A 536 -10.03 -20.96 28.58
CA ALA A 536 -10.45 -21.63 29.81
C ALA A 536 -9.24 -21.94 30.71
N PRO A 537 -9.45 -22.40 31.97
CA PRO A 537 -8.36 -22.55 32.93
C PRO A 537 -7.18 -23.37 32.41
N GLY A 538 -5.98 -22.80 32.57
CA GLY A 538 -4.72 -23.39 32.12
C GLY A 538 -4.37 -23.16 30.65
N GLY A 539 -5.21 -22.49 29.85
CA GLY A 539 -4.84 -22.02 28.52
C GLY A 539 -4.01 -20.74 28.56
N LEU A 540 -3.15 -20.53 27.55
CA LEU A 540 -2.30 -19.34 27.44
C LEU A 540 -2.33 -18.78 26.01
N ILE A 541 -2.57 -17.48 25.87
CA ILE A 541 -2.41 -16.76 24.60
C ILE A 541 -1.34 -15.68 24.76
N ASN A 542 -0.28 -15.75 23.96
CA ASN A 542 0.87 -14.86 24.11
C ASN A 542 0.67 -13.51 23.39
N LYS A 543 0.00 -13.50 22.23
CA LYS A 543 -0.19 -12.29 21.40
C LYS A 543 -1.50 -12.33 20.62
N VAL A 544 -2.22 -11.22 20.58
CA VAL A 544 -3.51 -11.11 19.87
C VAL A 544 -3.57 -9.87 18.97
N SER A 545 -4.13 -10.01 17.77
CA SER A 545 -4.54 -8.90 16.89
C SER A 545 -6.06 -8.88 16.82
N LEU A 546 -6.71 -7.76 17.11
CA LEU A 546 -8.18 -7.68 17.25
C LEU A 546 -8.82 -6.73 16.23
N SER A 547 -10.00 -7.10 15.73
CA SER A 547 -10.91 -6.19 15.01
C SER A 547 -12.07 -5.75 15.91
N VAL A 548 -12.74 -4.64 15.56
CA VAL A 548 -14.00 -4.24 16.20
C VAL A 548 -15.03 -5.36 16.07
N GLY A 549 -15.71 -5.72 17.16
CA GLY A 549 -16.67 -6.82 17.21
C GLY A 549 -16.07 -8.20 17.44
N ALA A 550 -14.75 -8.33 17.62
CA ALA A 550 -14.14 -9.56 18.11
C ALA A 550 -14.55 -9.82 19.58
N ILE A 551 -14.64 -11.09 19.95
CA ILE A 551 -14.99 -11.54 21.31
C ILE A 551 -13.85 -12.38 21.87
N LEU A 552 -13.47 -12.10 23.11
CA LEU A 552 -12.59 -12.93 23.92
C LEU A 552 -13.36 -13.37 25.16
N ASP A 553 -13.67 -14.65 25.27
CA ASP A 553 -14.33 -15.27 26.43
C ASP A 553 -13.27 -15.83 27.38
N PHE A 554 -13.26 -15.32 28.61
CA PHE A 554 -12.46 -15.84 29.71
C PHE A 554 -13.32 -16.72 30.60
N SER A 555 -13.50 -17.98 30.18
CA SER A 555 -14.36 -18.92 30.89
C SER A 555 -13.80 -19.20 32.29
N GLY A 556 -14.48 -18.72 33.33
CA GLY A 556 -14.08 -18.90 34.73
C GLY A 556 -13.33 -17.71 35.36
N VAL A 557 -13.11 -16.62 34.62
CA VAL A 557 -12.64 -15.34 35.20
C VAL A 557 -13.85 -14.46 35.45
N THR A 558 -13.96 -13.91 36.67
CA THR A 558 -14.96 -12.87 36.98
C THR A 558 -14.30 -11.50 36.89
N ALA A 559 -14.63 -10.73 35.86
CA ALA A 559 -14.13 -9.38 35.67
C ALA A 559 -15.27 -8.36 35.56
N ASN A 560 -14.94 -7.09 35.81
CA ASN A 560 -15.88 -5.97 35.70
C ASN A 560 -15.33 -4.82 34.83
N ALA A 561 -14.04 -4.86 34.48
CA ALA A 561 -13.39 -3.85 33.67
C ALA A 561 -12.30 -4.46 32.77
N ALA A 562 -12.12 -3.85 31.60
CA ALA A 562 -11.03 -4.16 30.68
C ALA A 562 -10.48 -2.85 30.08
N SER A 563 -9.16 -2.76 29.95
CA SER A 563 -8.47 -1.56 29.43
C SER A 563 -7.15 -1.90 28.77
N ILE A 564 -6.66 -1.04 27.88
CA ILE A 564 -5.31 -1.16 27.31
C ILE A 564 -4.32 -0.35 28.14
N ASN A 565 -3.20 -0.95 28.52
CA ASN A 565 -2.11 -0.26 29.21
C ASN A 565 -1.11 0.40 28.23
N SER A 566 -0.13 1.13 28.76
CA SER A 566 0.90 1.82 27.98
C SER A 566 1.85 0.90 27.20
N LEU A 567 1.83 -0.41 27.48
CA LEU A 567 2.60 -1.43 26.77
C LEU A 567 1.78 -2.12 25.67
N ASN A 568 0.61 -1.57 25.31
CA ASN A 568 -0.34 -2.14 24.36
C ASN A 568 -0.80 -3.55 24.78
N GLN A 569 -1.08 -3.74 26.07
CA GLN A 569 -1.63 -4.99 26.60
C GLN A 569 -3.06 -4.77 27.10
N LEU A 570 -3.94 -5.70 26.75
CA LEU A 570 -5.28 -5.78 27.31
C LEU A 570 -5.17 -6.30 28.75
N GLN A 571 -5.57 -5.48 29.72
CA GLN A 571 -5.67 -5.84 31.13
C GLN A 571 -7.13 -6.04 31.50
N VAL A 572 -7.45 -7.24 31.96
CA VAL A 572 -8.77 -7.58 32.49
C VAL A 572 -8.69 -7.54 34.02
N SER A 573 -9.58 -6.78 34.66
CA SER A 573 -9.52 -6.51 36.09
C SER A 573 -10.81 -6.93 36.81
N ASN A 574 -10.65 -7.36 38.06
CA ASN A 574 -11.76 -7.68 38.95
C ASN A 574 -12.32 -6.44 39.67
N ALA A 575 -13.39 -6.64 40.45
CA ALA A 575 -14.09 -5.56 41.15
C ALA A 575 -13.22 -4.75 42.13
N ALA A 576 -12.10 -5.32 42.59
CA ALA A 576 -11.13 -4.64 43.44
C ALA A 576 -10.05 -3.86 42.65
N GLY A 577 -10.16 -3.81 41.32
CA GLY A 577 -9.17 -3.17 40.43
C GLY A 577 -7.87 -3.96 40.28
N THR A 578 -7.83 -5.23 40.73
CA THR A 578 -6.67 -6.09 40.53
C THR A 578 -6.74 -6.69 39.13
N VAL A 579 -5.65 -6.55 38.38
CA VAL A 579 -5.49 -7.20 37.07
C VAL A 579 -5.44 -8.71 37.28
N VAL A 580 -6.41 -9.42 36.71
CA VAL A 580 -6.55 -10.87 36.80
C VAL A 580 -6.06 -11.58 35.55
N GLU A 581 -5.97 -10.87 34.42
CA GLU A 581 -5.44 -11.41 33.16
C GLU A 581 -4.76 -10.30 32.34
N THR A 582 -3.72 -10.64 31.59
CA THR A 582 -2.99 -9.68 30.72
C THR A 582 -2.59 -10.32 29.41
N ILE A 583 -3.06 -9.74 28.29
CA ILE A 583 -2.78 -10.22 26.94
C ILE A 583 -2.05 -9.14 26.15
N SER A 584 -0.94 -9.50 25.50
CA SER A 584 -0.23 -8.56 24.61
C SER A 584 -0.98 -8.37 23.30
N LEU A 585 -1.24 -7.12 22.91
CA LEU A 585 -1.91 -6.79 21.65
C LEU A 585 -0.90 -6.41 20.56
N ALA A 586 -1.23 -6.73 19.32
CA ALA A 586 -0.48 -6.32 18.13
C ALA A 586 -1.12 -5.07 17.48
N GLY A 587 -0.31 -4.26 16.80
CA GLY A 587 -0.80 -3.07 16.08
C GLY A 587 -1.16 -1.88 16.98
N ASN A 588 -1.71 -0.82 16.37
CA ASN A 588 -2.18 0.37 17.10
C ASN A 588 -3.64 0.16 17.56
N ASN A 589 -3.85 0.01 18.86
CA ASN A 589 -5.17 -0.27 19.46
C ASN A 589 -5.74 0.92 20.25
N SER A 590 -5.20 2.13 20.07
CA SER A 590 -5.61 3.31 20.83
C SER A 590 -7.07 3.71 20.62
N SER A 591 -7.69 3.28 19.52
CA SER A 591 -9.07 3.58 19.13
C SER A 591 -10.13 2.65 19.69
N LEU A 592 -9.71 1.54 20.31
CA LEU A 592 -10.58 0.47 20.77
C LEU A 592 -11.02 0.73 22.21
N SER A 593 -12.29 0.43 22.48
CA SER A 593 -12.86 0.38 23.82
C SER A 593 -13.40 -1.02 24.10
N PHE A 594 -13.41 -1.45 25.36
CA PHE A 594 -13.78 -2.81 25.73
C PHE A 594 -14.99 -2.78 26.66
N THR A 595 -15.99 -3.62 26.35
CA THR A 595 -17.11 -3.85 27.25
C THR A 595 -16.97 -5.24 27.85
N VAL A 596 -17.02 -5.32 29.17
CA VAL A 596 -17.08 -6.56 29.92
C VAL A 596 -18.54 -6.98 30.10
N LYS A 597 -18.91 -8.17 29.64
CA LYS A 597 -20.24 -8.76 29.89
C LYS A 597 -20.10 -10.04 30.71
N ALA A 598 -20.91 -10.17 31.74
CA ALA A 598 -21.06 -11.42 32.45
C ALA A 598 -22.01 -12.33 31.65
N ASP A 599 -21.58 -13.55 31.37
CA ASP A 599 -22.32 -14.52 30.55
C ASP A 599 -23.44 -15.26 31.32
N GLY A 600 -23.56 -15.02 32.63
CA GLY A 600 -24.53 -15.69 33.50
C GLY A 600 -24.16 -17.12 33.91
N THR A 601 -23.06 -17.68 33.39
CA THR A 601 -22.53 -19.01 33.74
C THR A 601 -21.29 -18.95 34.62
N GLY A 602 -20.75 -17.74 34.85
CA GLY A 602 -19.59 -17.47 35.69
C GLY A 602 -18.34 -17.08 34.90
N GLY A 603 -18.44 -17.04 33.56
CA GLY A 603 -17.43 -16.51 32.64
C GLY A 603 -17.62 -15.01 32.36
N THR A 604 -16.63 -14.43 31.67
CA THR A 604 -16.64 -13.02 31.29
C THR A 604 -16.23 -12.85 29.84
N ASP A 605 -17.11 -12.21 29.06
CA ASP A 605 -16.83 -11.81 27.69
C ASP A 605 -16.24 -10.41 27.66
N VAL A 606 -15.13 -10.26 26.95
CA VAL A 606 -14.57 -8.96 26.61
C VAL A 606 -14.87 -8.67 25.14
N ILE A 607 -15.71 -7.66 24.91
CA ILE A 607 -16.17 -7.26 23.57
C ILE A 607 -15.48 -5.97 23.13
N VAL A 608 -14.91 -6.00 21.93
CA VAL A 608 -14.21 -4.86 21.32
C VAL A 608 -15.19 -3.91 20.61
N ASN A 609 -15.21 -2.64 21.00
CA ASN A 609 -16.10 -1.57 20.49
C ASN A 609 -15.30 -0.34 20.01
N THR A 610 -15.98 0.58 19.32
CA THR A 610 -15.43 1.89 18.90
C THR A 610 -15.79 3.02 19.88
N GLN A 611 -14.88 3.96 20.11
CA GLN A 611 -15.10 5.14 20.97
C GLN A 611 -15.96 6.23 20.27
N PRO A 612 -16.94 6.88 20.96
CA PRO A 612 -17.74 8.00 20.41
C PRO A 612 -16.91 9.26 20.08
N ALA A 613 -17.36 10.05 19.10
CA ALA A 613 -16.64 11.24 18.63
C ALA A 613 -16.64 12.43 19.64
N PRO A 614 -15.51 13.12 19.84
CA PRO A 614 -15.38 14.31 20.69
C PRO A 614 -16.15 15.54 20.17
N VAL A 615 -16.64 16.38 21.10
CA VAL A 615 -17.42 17.60 20.81
C VAL A 615 -16.84 18.81 21.56
N VAL A 616 -16.50 19.89 20.85
CA VAL A 616 -15.93 21.12 21.44
C VAL A 616 -17.03 22.17 21.67
N SER A 617 -17.08 22.75 22.87
CA SER A 617 -18.05 23.77 23.29
C SER A 617 -17.48 25.20 23.35
N SER A 618 -16.17 25.38 23.61
CA SER A 618 -15.55 26.72 23.63
C SER A 618 -14.03 26.68 23.40
N VAL A 619 -13.47 27.82 22.97
CA VAL A 619 -12.04 28.00 22.61
C VAL A 619 -11.51 29.36 23.11
N SER A 620 -10.29 29.38 23.66
CA SER A 620 -9.57 30.60 24.03
C SER A 620 -8.06 30.52 23.71
N TYR A 621 -7.46 31.65 23.32
CA TYR A 621 -6.03 31.78 23.05
C TYR A 621 -5.38 32.88 23.91
N ASN A 622 -4.19 32.61 24.46
CA ASN A 622 -3.37 33.56 25.20
C ASN A 622 -2.07 33.82 24.42
N ALA A 623 -1.96 35.01 23.80
CA ALA A 623 -0.86 35.38 22.92
C ALA A 623 0.49 35.51 23.65
N GLY A 624 0.45 35.88 24.94
CA GLY A 624 1.65 36.00 25.78
C GLY A 624 2.27 34.66 26.16
N THR A 625 1.45 33.61 26.33
CA THR A 625 1.93 32.26 26.68
C THR A 625 1.90 31.29 25.50
N GLY A 626 1.27 31.64 24.38
CA GLY A 626 1.08 30.74 23.24
C GLY A 626 0.16 29.56 23.55
N GLN A 627 -0.81 29.70 24.46
CA GLN A 627 -1.67 28.58 24.88
C GLN A 627 -3.06 28.70 24.25
N LEU A 628 -3.45 27.65 23.52
CA LEU A 628 -4.78 27.44 22.95
C LEU A 628 -5.54 26.41 23.80
N SER A 629 -6.66 26.78 24.39
CA SER A 629 -7.46 25.91 25.28
C SER A 629 -8.80 25.57 24.66
N LEU A 630 -9.15 24.28 24.67
CA LEU A 630 -10.43 23.75 24.20
C LEU A 630 -11.21 23.12 25.38
N THR A 631 -12.51 23.39 25.45
CA THR A 631 -13.43 22.77 26.43
C THR A 631 -14.55 22.06 25.70
N GLY A 632 -15.03 20.91 26.19
CA GLY A 632 -16.00 20.07 25.49
C GLY A 632 -16.42 18.79 26.24
N THR A 633 -16.80 17.75 25.50
CA THR A 633 -17.12 16.40 26.01
C THR A 633 -16.55 15.30 25.11
N HIS A 634 -16.36 14.11 25.67
CA HIS A 634 -15.82 12.90 25.02
C HIS A 634 -14.39 13.04 24.47
N PHE A 635 -13.61 13.96 25.04
CA PHE A 635 -12.20 14.12 24.72
C PHE A 635 -11.40 12.91 25.21
N THR A 636 -10.40 12.48 24.45
CA THR A 636 -9.47 11.46 24.94
C THR A 636 -8.62 12.00 26.08
N THR A 637 -8.21 11.13 27.01
CA THR A 637 -7.35 11.53 28.14
C THR A 637 -5.85 11.32 27.86
N THR A 638 -5.51 10.91 26.63
CA THR A 638 -4.14 10.58 26.22
C THR A 638 -3.63 11.65 25.26
N ALA A 639 -2.57 12.36 25.65
CA ALA A 639 -2.01 13.45 24.86
C ALA A 639 -1.61 13.05 23.42
N GLY A 640 -1.14 11.81 23.23
CA GLY A 640 -0.75 11.29 21.91
C GLY A 640 -1.90 11.01 20.94
N SER A 641 -3.16 11.15 21.36
CA SER A 641 -4.34 10.94 20.51
C SER A 641 -4.74 12.18 19.70
N TYR A 642 -4.13 13.34 19.97
CA TYR A 642 -4.46 14.60 19.33
C TYR A 642 -3.52 14.89 18.14
N ILE A 643 -4.11 15.25 17.00
CA ILE A 643 -3.38 15.71 15.80
C ILE A 643 -3.34 17.24 15.86
N VAL A 644 -2.31 17.78 16.51
CA VAL A 644 -2.23 19.22 16.79
C VAL A 644 -2.19 20.06 15.50
N ASN A 645 -1.59 19.54 14.44
CA ASN A 645 -1.48 20.21 13.15
C ASN A 645 -2.78 20.18 12.30
N ASP A 646 -3.89 19.64 12.82
CA ASP A 646 -5.20 19.77 12.17
C ASP A 646 -5.90 21.10 12.52
N PHE A 647 -5.50 21.74 13.62
CA PHE A 647 -6.13 22.97 14.09
C PHE A 647 -5.72 24.18 13.26
N THR A 648 -6.71 24.91 12.75
CA THR A 648 -6.56 26.11 11.93
C THR A 648 -7.25 27.29 12.59
N LEU A 649 -6.51 28.36 12.82
CA LEU A 649 -6.99 29.61 13.41
C LEU A 649 -7.20 30.65 12.30
N LYS A 650 -8.20 31.51 12.44
CA LYS A 650 -8.56 32.56 11.47
C LYS A 650 -8.74 33.90 12.17
N GLY A 651 -8.28 34.99 11.56
CA GLY A 651 -8.31 36.33 12.15
C GLY A 651 -8.15 37.45 11.12
N ASP A 652 -7.15 38.32 11.33
CA ASP A 652 -6.90 39.55 10.55
C ASP A 652 -6.98 39.33 9.04
N ALA A 653 -7.67 40.26 8.37
CA ALA A 653 -8.07 40.21 6.96
C ALA A 653 -8.68 38.88 6.45
N GLY A 654 -9.19 38.06 7.37
CA GLY A 654 -9.70 36.73 7.08
C GLY A 654 -8.63 35.70 6.70
N VAL A 655 -7.35 35.95 7.00
CA VAL A 655 -6.25 34.99 6.82
C VAL A 655 -6.41 33.83 7.80
N SER A 656 -5.86 32.66 7.46
CA SER A 656 -5.96 31.46 8.29
C SER A 656 -4.60 30.79 8.43
N TYR A 657 -4.28 30.30 9.62
CA TYR A 657 -3.04 29.62 9.94
C TYR A 657 -3.32 28.26 10.58
N THR A 658 -2.80 27.20 9.98
CA THR A 658 -2.85 25.84 10.50
C THR A 658 -1.62 25.57 11.35
N LEU A 659 -1.81 25.05 12.56
CA LEU A 659 -0.71 24.73 13.47
C LEU A 659 0.22 23.69 12.85
N SER A 660 1.49 23.70 13.26
CA SER A 660 2.48 22.70 12.86
C SER A 660 2.63 21.59 13.90
N ASN A 661 3.37 20.55 13.54
CA ASN A 661 3.73 19.46 14.44
C ASN A 661 4.65 19.89 15.60
N GLY A 662 5.15 21.13 15.61
CA GLY A 662 5.97 21.64 16.71
C GLY A 662 5.17 21.99 17.97
N SER A 663 3.84 22.13 17.84
CA SER A 663 2.94 22.43 18.95
C SER A 663 2.57 21.16 19.70
N SER A 664 2.34 21.25 21.01
CA SER A 664 2.16 20.07 21.88
C SER A 664 1.05 20.23 22.90
N ILE A 665 0.45 19.12 23.30
CA ILE A 665 -0.53 19.10 24.40
C ILE A 665 0.21 19.30 25.73
N VAL A 666 -0.29 20.20 26.57
CA VAL A 666 0.24 20.44 27.93
C VAL A 666 -0.80 20.09 28.99
N ALA A 667 -0.30 19.57 30.11
CA ALA A 667 -1.07 18.88 31.15
C ALA A 667 -1.81 17.63 30.62
N THR A 668 -2.27 16.76 31.54
CA THR A 668 -3.04 15.57 31.16
C THR A 668 -4.42 15.99 30.67
N PRO A 669 -4.81 15.67 29.41
CA PRO A 669 -6.15 15.95 28.93
C PRO A 669 -7.20 15.28 29.81
N THR A 670 -8.33 15.95 30.00
CA THR A 670 -9.49 15.36 30.67
C THR A 670 -10.55 15.02 29.63
N ASN A 671 -11.60 14.31 30.04
CA ASN A 671 -12.75 14.04 29.17
C ASN A 671 -13.53 15.31 28.74
N SER A 672 -13.12 16.50 29.22
CA SER A 672 -13.77 17.78 28.97
C SER A 672 -12.85 18.94 28.61
N THR A 673 -11.52 18.79 28.73
CA THR A 673 -10.58 19.88 28.51
C THR A 673 -9.25 19.39 27.94
N VAL A 674 -8.71 20.15 26.99
CA VAL A 674 -7.35 19.98 26.44
C VAL A 674 -6.70 21.34 26.22
N ILE A 675 -5.40 21.43 26.49
CA ILE A 675 -4.60 22.64 26.33
C ILE A 675 -3.45 22.34 25.37
N ILE A 676 -3.33 23.14 24.32
CA ILE A 676 -2.27 23.07 23.31
C ILE A 676 -1.32 24.23 23.56
N GLN A 677 -0.05 23.92 23.79
CA GLN A 677 1.05 24.85 23.80
C GLN A 677 1.61 24.99 22.39
N LEU A 678 1.50 26.19 21.84
CA LEU A 678 2.02 26.48 20.51
C LEU A 678 3.54 26.48 20.52
N SER A 679 4.12 25.97 19.42
CA SER A 679 5.54 26.12 19.12
C SER A 679 5.90 27.59 18.95
N SER A 680 7.18 27.95 19.06
CA SER A 680 7.61 29.33 18.84
C SER A 680 7.30 29.83 17.42
N ALA A 681 7.29 28.95 16.41
CA ALA A 681 6.94 29.28 15.03
C ALA A 681 5.42 29.49 14.87
N ASP A 682 4.62 28.59 15.45
CA ASP A 682 3.15 28.67 15.39
C ASP A 682 2.64 29.86 16.19
N GLN A 683 3.18 30.07 17.39
CA GLN A 683 2.82 31.20 18.24
C GLN A 683 3.10 32.51 17.52
N LEU A 684 4.24 32.61 16.82
CA LEU A 684 4.57 33.80 16.06
C LEU A 684 3.54 34.08 14.96
N ALA A 685 3.16 33.07 14.17
CA ALA A 685 2.20 33.22 13.07
C ALA A 685 0.77 33.49 13.58
N VAL A 686 0.36 32.78 14.62
CA VAL A 686 -0.93 32.99 15.26
C VAL A 686 -1.00 34.37 15.91
N ASN A 687 0.09 34.89 16.48
CA ASN A 687 0.10 36.22 17.09
C ASN A 687 -0.05 37.35 16.05
N GLY A 688 0.54 37.23 14.86
CA GLY A 688 0.32 38.20 13.77
C GLY A 688 -1.13 38.17 13.25
N LEU A 689 -1.74 36.98 13.20
CA LEU A 689 -3.14 36.83 12.81
C LEU A 689 -4.14 37.33 13.88
N LEU A 690 -3.79 37.12 15.15
CA LEU A 690 -4.63 37.41 16.33
C LEU A 690 -4.07 38.63 17.08
N ASN A 691 -3.87 39.71 16.33
CA ASN A 691 -3.12 40.90 16.71
C ASN A 691 -3.83 41.88 17.67
N LYS A 692 -4.97 41.48 18.23
CA LYS A 692 -5.75 42.31 19.15
C LYS A 692 -6.46 41.46 20.20
N ALA A 693 -6.45 41.93 21.44
CA ALA A 693 -7.21 41.30 22.51
C ALA A 693 -8.73 41.41 22.27
N GLY A 694 -9.47 40.34 22.55
CA GLY A 694 -10.91 40.23 22.33
C GLY A 694 -11.26 39.13 21.31
N ASN A 695 -12.33 39.34 20.55
CA ASN A 695 -12.83 38.37 19.56
C ASN A 695 -12.67 38.85 18.10
N GLN A 696 -11.95 39.96 17.88
CA GLN A 696 -11.73 40.58 16.58
C GLN A 696 -10.32 41.16 16.46
N ALA A 697 -9.78 41.14 15.24
CA ALA A 697 -8.51 41.75 14.82
C ALA A 697 -8.59 43.29 14.72
N ASN A 698 -7.45 43.92 14.42
CA ASN A 698 -7.35 45.36 14.24
C ASN A 698 -8.17 45.90 13.05
N ASP A 699 -8.32 45.12 11.99
CA ASP A 699 -9.17 45.43 10.82
C ASP A 699 -10.68 45.20 11.07
N GLY A 700 -11.05 44.56 12.19
CA GLY A 700 -12.43 44.19 12.55
C GLY A 700 -12.84 42.74 12.20
N SER A 701 -11.96 41.94 11.60
CA SER A 701 -12.19 40.53 11.29
C SER A 701 -12.32 39.69 12.55
N ALA A 702 -13.30 38.78 12.61
CA ALA A 702 -13.57 37.97 13.80
C ALA A 702 -12.70 36.70 13.89
N TYR A 703 -12.37 36.30 15.12
CA TYR A 703 -11.52 35.15 15.39
C TYR A 703 -12.27 33.82 15.46
N TYR A 704 -11.77 32.81 14.73
CA TYR A 704 -12.36 31.46 14.71
C TYR A 704 -11.30 30.35 14.68
N LEU A 705 -11.69 29.16 15.15
CA LEU A 705 -10.97 27.91 15.03
C LEU A 705 -11.75 26.95 14.10
N SER A 706 -11.02 26.20 13.29
CA SER A 706 -11.52 25.04 12.52
C SER A 706 -10.52 23.88 12.61
N ALA A 707 -10.97 22.66 12.35
CA ALA A 707 -10.12 21.47 12.30
C ALA A 707 -10.73 20.41 11.37
N SER A 708 -9.90 19.63 10.68
CA SER A 708 -10.34 18.45 9.93
C SER A 708 -10.80 17.33 10.85
N SER A 709 -11.53 16.35 10.31
CA SER A 709 -11.84 15.14 11.07
C SER A 709 -10.56 14.40 11.46
N GLY A 710 -10.48 13.89 12.69
CA GLY A 710 -9.31 13.19 13.22
C GLY A 710 -8.42 14.01 14.16
N TRP A 711 -8.76 15.28 14.44
CA TRP A 711 -8.01 16.16 15.35
C TRP A 711 -7.84 15.61 16.79
N ASP A 712 -8.75 14.73 17.20
CA ASP A 712 -8.69 13.83 18.36
C ASP A 712 -9.19 12.46 17.85
N LEU A 713 -9.07 11.42 18.65
CA LEU A 713 -9.51 10.08 18.29
C LEU A 713 -10.99 10.07 17.88
N ASN A 714 -11.25 9.76 16.60
CA ASN A 714 -12.57 9.81 15.97
C ASN A 714 -13.25 11.20 16.00
N GLY A 715 -12.49 12.30 16.11
CA GLY A 715 -12.99 13.67 16.11
C GLY A 715 -13.66 14.05 14.79
N ASN A 716 -14.87 14.61 14.86
CA ASN A 716 -15.54 15.20 13.69
C ASN A 716 -14.90 16.54 13.33
N ALA A 717 -14.94 16.92 12.05
CA ALA A 717 -14.44 18.21 11.60
C ALA A 717 -15.14 19.38 12.32
N ILE A 718 -14.34 20.36 12.75
CA ILE A 718 -14.83 21.63 13.31
C ILE A 718 -14.84 22.63 12.16
N SER A 719 -16.02 22.98 11.66
CA SER A 719 -16.15 23.86 10.49
C SER A 719 -15.90 25.34 10.81
N LYS A 720 -16.37 25.82 11.98
CA LYS A 720 -16.15 27.19 12.46
C LYS A 720 -16.58 27.32 13.93
N LEU A 721 -15.65 27.64 14.83
CA LEU A 721 -15.92 27.87 16.25
C LEU A 721 -15.31 29.19 16.71
N SER A 722 -16.11 30.07 17.33
CA SER A 722 -15.63 31.38 17.80
C SER A 722 -14.59 31.28 18.90
N MET A 723 -13.62 32.21 18.90
CA MET A 723 -12.48 32.23 19.81
C MET A 723 -12.32 33.58 20.52
N THR A 724 -11.76 33.57 21.73
CA THR A 724 -11.37 34.77 22.49
C THR A 724 -9.85 34.83 22.69
N VAL A 725 -9.22 35.98 22.44
CA VAL A 725 -7.77 36.24 22.45
C VAL A 725 -7.38 37.21 23.58
N ASN A 726 -6.28 36.94 24.28
CA ASN A 726 -5.78 37.76 25.40
C ASN A 726 -4.25 37.98 25.34
N ASN A 727 -3.74 39.05 25.97
CA ASN A 727 -2.30 39.35 26.20
C ASN A 727 -1.40 39.56 24.94
N VAL A 728 -1.78 40.45 24.02
CA VAL A 728 -1.00 40.78 22.80
C VAL A 728 0.09 41.85 23.07
N THR A 729 1.28 41.75 22.44
CA THR A 729 2.46 42.65 22.60
C THR A 729 2.78 43.43 21.30
N ALA A 730 3.29 44.66 21.37
CA ALA A 730 3.53 45.57 20.21
C ALA A 730 4.96 45.49 19.59
N PRO A 731 5.15 45.85 18.29
CA PRO A 731 6.42 45.74 17.52
C PRO A 731 7.53 46.79 17.83
N THR A 732 8.81 46.43 17.57
CA THR A 732 10.02 47.27 17.83
C THR A 732 11.17 47.10 16.79
N LEU A 733 11.99 48.14 16.52
CA LEU A 733 13.22 48.07 15.67
C LEU A 733 14.51 48.33 16.46
N SER A 734 15.60 47.68 16.04
CA SER A 734 16.90 47.67 16.74
C SER A 734 18.15 47.92 15.88
N ALA A 735 18.16 47.61 14.57
CA ALA A 735 19.32 47.83 13.68
C ALA A 735 18.94 47.97 12.19
N VAL A 736 19.83 48.52 11.36
CA VAL A 736 19.68 48.60 9.89
C VAL A 736 21.02 48.64 9.12
N THR A 737 21.11 47.97 7.96
CA THR A 737 22.28 47.93 7.04
C THR A 737 21.89 48.17 5.57
N TYR A 738 22.85 48.44 4.68
CA TYR A 738 22.66 48.70 3.24
C TYR A 738 23.74 48.05 2.34
N ASP A 739 23.35 47.36 1.26
CA ASP A 739 24.25 46.79 0.23
C ASP A 739 24.09 47.54 -1.10
N ALA A 740 25.14 48.23 -1.54
CA ALA A 740 25.12 49.07 -2.73
C ALA A 740 25.10 48.27 -4.04
N THR A 741 25.71 47.08 -4.08
CA THR A 741 25.64 46.20 -5.27
C THR A 741 24.22 45.69 -5.53
N LYS A 742 23.43 45.56 -4.46
CA LYS A 742 22.08 45.00 -4.50
C LYS A 742 20.96 46.04 -4.34
N SER A 743 21.32 47.30 -4.06
CA SER A 743 20.36 48.37 -3.76
C SER A 743 19.38 48.00 -2.63
N LEU A 744 19.89 47.38 -1.56
CA LEU A 744 19.10 46.69 -0.55
C LEU A 744 19.37 47.20 0.86
N PHE A 745 18.33 47.61 1.59
CA PHE A 745 18.37 47.79 3.04
C PHE A 745 17.92 46.52 3.78
N THR A 746 18.51 46.27 4.94
CA THR A 746 18.12 45.18 5.86
C THR A 746 17.90 45.74 7.25
N PHE A 747 16.73 45.51 7.84
CA PHE A 747 16.29 45.99 9.14
C PHE A 747 16.19 44.83 10.12
N SER A 748 16.45 45.07 11.40
CA SER A 748 16.28 44.08 12.47
C SER A 748 15.52 44.65 13.66
N GLY A 749 14.73 43.83 14.34
CA GLY A 749 13.83 44.22 15.43
C GLY A 749 13.23 43.02 16.16
N ALA A 750 12.10 43.22 16.85
CA ALA A 750 11.35 42.16 17.50
C ALA A 750 9.85 42.40 17.37
N HIS A 751 9.10 41.30 17.27
CA HIS A 751 7.64 41.27 17.09
C HIS A 751 7.19 41.96 15.79
N LEU A 752 8.03 41.95 14.74
CA LEU A 752 7.70 42.51 13.43
C LEU A 752 6.80 41.55 12.66
N ASP A 753 5.76 42.09 12.01
CA ASP A 753 4.57 41.40 11.49
C ASP A 753 4.79 39.96 10.94
N ASN A 754 3.93 39.03 11.41
CA ASN A 754 3.82 37.66 10.92
C ASN A 754 2.38 37.30 10.48
N ASP A 755 1.99 37.91 9.36
CA ASP A 755 1.04 37.56 8.29
C ASP A 755 -0.47 37.50 8.59
N GLY A 756 -1.15 38.58 8.16
CA GLY A 756 -2.59 38.74 8.10
C GLY A 756 -3.07 39.65 6.95
N SER A 757 -2.46 39.53 5.77
CA SER A 757 -2.78 40.24 4.51
C SER A 757 -2.39 41.72 4.37
N LYS A 758 -1.61 41.98 3.31
CA LYS A 758 -1.25 43.26 2.67
C LYS A 758 -0.49 44.29 3.54
N ASN A 759 0.79 44.43 3.21
CA ASN A 759 1.68 45.56 3.53
C ASN A 759 1.95 45.77 5.03
N GLY A 760 2.53 44.76 5.69
CA GLY A 760 2.92 44.80 7.10
C GLY A 760 3.79 45.98 7.52
N ILE A 761 4.56 46.57 6.61
CA ILE A 761 5.40 47.74 6.88
C ILE A 761 4.96 48.93 6.02
N ALA A 762 4.50 50.00 6.67
CA ALA A 762 4.13 51.26 6.02
C ALA A 762 5.39 52.10 5.72
N LEU A 763 6.08 51.82 4.60
CA LEU A 763 7.34 52.47 4.22
C LEU A 763 7.30 54.00 4.18
N GLY A 764 6.14 54.60 3.88
CA GLY A 764 5.96 56.06 3.92
C GLY A 764 6.23 56.70 5.29
N ASN A 765 6.35 55.89 6.34
CA ASN A 765 6.70 56.35 7.68
C ASN A 765 8.22 56.38 7.95
N PHE A 766 9.08 55.95 7.01
CA PHE A 766 10.54 55.83 7.19
C PHE A 766 11.29 56.97 6.48
N THR A 767 12.37 57.47 7.07
CA THR A 767 13.24 58.50 6.45
C THR A 767 14.71 58.31 6.83
N LEU A 768 15.61 58.25 5.84
CA LEU A 768 17.07 58.22 5.94
C LEU A 768 17.65 59.65 5.93
N THR A 769 18.68 59.90 6.73
CA THR A 769 19.35 61.19 6.85
C THR A 769 20.87 61.04 7.04
N SER A 770 21.64 62.00 6.52
CA SER A 770 23.06 62.21 6.83
C SER A 770 23.38 63.70 6.73
N GLY A 771 23.51 64.38 7.87
CA GLY A 771 23.61 65.84 7.89
C GLY A 771 22.34 66.51 7.39
N THR A 772 22.42 67.29 6.31
CA THR A 772 21.26 67.94 5.66
C THR A 772 20.62 67.09 4.57
N ASP A 773 21.32 66.06 4.11
CA ASP A 773 20.82 65.16 3.06
C ASP A 773 19.82 64.18 3.65
N HIS A 774 18.71 63.94 2.94
CA HIS A 774 17.63 63.07 3.39
C HIS A 774 16.96 62.34 2.23
N TYR A 775 16.38 61.19 2.54
CA TYR A 775 15.60 60.37 1.61
C TYR A 775 14.42 59.75 2.36
N SER A 776 13.20 59.93 1.86
CA SER A 776 11.98 59.32 2.41
C SER A 776 11.59 58.12 1.55
N PHE A 777 11.36 56.99 2.21
CA PHE A 777 10.97 55.77 1.54
C PHE A 777 9.52 55.87 1.07
N SER A 778 9.17 55.13 0.02
CA SER A 778 7.79 55.11 -0.44
C SER A 778 7.37 53.74 -0.98
N SER A 779 6.21 53.28 -0.54
CA SER A 779 5.60 52.03 -1.00
C SER A 779 5.11 52.08 -2.46
N SER A 780 5.27 53.21 -3.16
CA SER A 780 4.96 53.34 -4.59
C SER A 780 6.07 52.85 -5.52
N ASN A 781 7.31 52.74 -5.02
CA ASN A 781 8.53 52.52 -5.81
C ASN A 781 9.59 51.69 -5.08
N ASP A 782 9.52 51.55 -3.75
CA ASP A 782 10.35 50.65 -2.97
C ASP A 782 9.56 49.40 -2.56
N THR A 783 10.25 48.26 -2.48
CA THR A 783 9.62 46.96 -2.18
C THR A 783 10.12 46.38 -0.87
N VAL A 784 9.20 46.06 0.04
CA VAL A 784 9.50 45.28 1.25
C VAL A 784 9.62 43.80 0.88
N SER A 785 10.67 43.14 1.34
CA SER A 785 10.88 41.70 1.15
C SER A 785 11.43 41.07 2.43
N ASN A 786 11.41 39.74 2.55
CA ASN A 786 12.03 39.01 3.67
C ASN A 786 11.57 39.49 5.07
N LEU A 787 10.30 39.90 5.20
CA LEU A 787 9.72 40.27 6.48
C LEU A 787 9.59 39.01 7.36
N THR A 788 10.12 39.11 8.58
CA THR A 788 10.15 38.09 9.62
C THR A 788 9.93 38.76 10.98
N ALA A 789 9.66 37.97 12.02
CA ALA A 789 9.58 38.43 13.41
C ALA A 789 10.70 39.38 13.87
N ASN A 790 11.88 39.21 13.28
CA ASN A 790 13.12 39.82 13.74
C ASN A 790 13.73 40.77 12.73
N GLY A 791 13.11 41.00 11.58
CA GLY A 791 13.67 41.87 10.55
C GLY A 791 12.97 41.81 9.20
N PHE A 792 13.31 42.75 8.32
CA PHE A 792 12.81 42.82 6.94
C PHE A 792 13.81 43.52 6.03
N ASN A 793 13.63 43.39 4.73
CA ASN A 793 14.44 44.02 3.70
C ASN A 793 13.64 45.06 2.92
N VAL A 794 14.31 46.10 2.42
CA VAL A 794 13.75 47.08 1.48
C VAL A 794 14.64 47.16 0.25
N ILE A 795 14.11 46.76 -0.90
CA ILE A 795 14.78 46.89 -2.19
C ILE A 795 14.36 48.21 -2.81
N LEU A 796 15.34 49.03 -3.17
CA LEU A 796 15.11 50.32 -3.81
C LEU A 796 14.92 50.17 -5.32
N SER A 797 14.14 51.08 -5.92
CA SER A 797 14.15 51.22 -7.38
C SER A 797 15.51 51.70 -7.88
N ALA A 798 15.82 51.53 -9.17
CA ALA A 798 17.09 52.02 -9.75
C ALA A 798 17.30 53.54 -9.55
N ASN A 799 16.23 54.33 -9.59
CA ASN A 799 16.30 55.78 -9.37
C ASN A 799 16.54 56.11 -7.89
N ASP A 800 15.90 55.37 -7.00
CA ASP A 800 16.03 55.53 -5.55
C ASP A 800 17.41 55.06 -5.06
N ALA A 801 17.94 53.99 -5.64
CA ALA A 801 19.30 53.51 -5.40
C ALA A 801 20.34 54.56 -5.79
N ILE A 802 20.16 55.28 -6.89
CA ILE A 802 21.05 56.40 -7.27
C ILE A 802 20.96 57.53 -6.25
N ALA A 803 19.76 57.83 -5.73
CA ALA A 803 19.58 58.85 -4.71
C ALA A 803 20.22 58.44 -3.37
N VAL A 804 20.05 57.19 -2.96
CA VAL A 804 20.62 56.63 -1.74
C VAL A 804 22.13 56.49 -1.85
N ASN A 805 22.70 56.03 -2.98
CA ASN A 805 24.15 55.91 -3.20
C ASN A 805 24.87 57.27 -3.28
N LYS A 806 24.15 58.38 -3.43
CA LYS A 806 24.72 59.73 -3.24
C LYS A 806 24.89 60.07 -1.76
N ILE A 807 24.01 59.55 -0.91
CA ILE A 807 24.05 59.73 0.54
C ILE A 807 25.05 58.71 1.13
N ILE A 808 24.93 57.43 0.76
CA ILE A 808 25.78 56.30 1.18
C ILE A 808 26.85 56.06 0.11
N ASN A 809 28.03 56.67 0.29
CA ASN A 809 29.08 56.75 -0.73
C ASN A 809 30.42 56.09 -0.31
N ASP A 810 30.45 55.41 0.83
CA ASP A 810 31.58 54.65 1.33
C ASP A 810 31.07 53.42 2.13
N ASN A 811 31.92 52.42 2.33
CA ASN A 811 31.58 51.26 3.17
C ASN A 811 31.64 51.66 4.66
N GLY A 812 30.74 51.14 5.50
CA GLY A 812 30.68 51.40 6.94
C GLY A 812 29.53 52.33 7.39
N ASN A 813 29.66 52.99 8.55
CA ASN A 813 28.58 53.77 9.20
C ASN A 813 28.65 55.28 8.92
N PHE A 814 29.67 55.71 8.20
CA PHE A 814 29.97 57.10 7.91
C PHE A 814 30.12 57.29 6.41
N ASN A 815 29.74 58.46 5.92
CA ASN A 815 30.12 58.87 4.57
C ASN A 815 31.58 59.26 4.45
N SER A 816 32.04 59.48 3.23
CA SER A 816 33.40 59.93 2.91
C SER A 816 33.81 61.26 3.57
N ASN A 817 32.86 61.99 4.18
CA ASN A 817 33.09 63.21 4.95
C ASN A 817 33.00 63.01 6.49
N GLY A 818 32.78 61.79 6.98
CA GLY A 818 32.71 61.46 8.41
C GLY A 818 31.36 61.73 9.10
N LEU A 819 30.26 61.90 8.36
CA LEU A 819 28.90 62.06 8.93
C LEU A 819 28.15 60.72 9.01
N LEU A 820 27.35 60.54 10.08
CA LEU A 820 26.57 59.32 10.35
C LEU A 820 25.33 59.19 9.47
N TYR A 821 25.07 57.97 9.02
CA TYR A 821 23.80 57.55 8.43
C TYR A 821 22.74 57.24 9.51
N ASN A 822 21.58 57.90 9.50
CA ASN A 822 20.50 57.72 10.49
C ASN A 822 19.11 57.56 9.85
N LEU A 823 18.22 56.84 10.55
CA LEU A 823 16.84 56.54 10.18
C LEU A 823 15.84 57.05 11.25
N THR A 824 14.70 57.59 10.82
CA THR A 824 13.55 57.99 11.68
C THR A 824 12.24 57.33 11.22
N VAL A 825 11.34 56.97 12.15
CA VAL A 825 10.08 56.25 11.89
C VAL A 825 8.88 56.82 12.69
N SER A 826 7.69 57.01 12.08
CA SER A 826 6.46 57.50 12.74
C SER A 826 5.52 56.36 13.21
N ASN A 827 4.54 56.61 14.10
CA ASN A 827 3.62 55.59 14.65
C ASN A 827 2.84 54.80 13.57
N ASN A 828 2.39 53.60 13.93
CA ASN A 828 1.63 52.67 13.07
C ASN A 828 2.39 52.32 11.77
N TRP A 829 3.71 52.27 11.86
CA TRP A 829 4.58 51.83 10.77
C TRP A 829 4.54 50.33 10.53
N ASP A 830 3.99 49.57 11.49
CA ASP A 830 3.74 48.14 11.43
C ASP A 830 2.24 47.87 11.64
N SER A 831 1.71 46.83 10.99
CA SER A 831 0.31 46.38 11.06
C SER A 831 -0.16 46.08 12.49
N ASP A 832 0.76 45.70 13.37
CA ASP A 832 0.53 45.46 14.80
C ASP A 832 0.71 46.72 15.67
N SER A 833 0.57 47.92 15.07
CA SER A 833 0.57 49.23 15.74
C SER A 833 1.93 49.66 16.33
N GLY A 834 2.99 49.63 15.52
CA GLY A 834 4.34 50.02 15.93
C GLY A 834 4.50 51.46 16.44
N ALA A 835 5.32 51.63 17.48
CA ALA A 835 5.60 52.94 18.09
C ALA A 835 6.69 53.73 17.32
N SER A 836 6.59 55.06 17.34
CA SER A 836 7.56 55.97 16.69
C SER A 836 9.00 55.85 17.20
N ILE A 837 9.97 56.08 16.29
CA ILE A 837 11.42 56.01 16.53
C ILE A 837 12.10 57.28 16.00
N SER A 838 12.80 57.99 16.88
CA SER A 838 13.40 59.30 16.55
C SER A 838 14.82 59.26 15.99
N LYS A 839 15.57 58.15 16.14
CA LYS A 839 16.91 57.96 15.55
C LYS A 839 17.39 56.50 15.63
N LEU A 840 17.81 55.91 14.51
CA LEU A 840 18.45 54.59 14.41
C LEU A 840 19.61 54.61 13.38
N GLY A 841 20.80 54.08 13.69
CA GLY A 841 21.99 54.17 12.80
C GLY A 841 22.06 53.10 11.69
N VAL A 842 22.69 53.42 10.55
CA VAL A 842 22.81 52.56 9.33
C VAL A 842 24.29 52.20 9.00
N THR A 843 24.55 50.98 8.49
CA THR A 843 25.90 50.47 8.06
C THR A 843 25.92 49.97 6.60
N ALA A 844 26.94 50.25 5.77
CA ALA A 844 26.96 50.00 4.30
C ALA A 844 28.08 49.05 3.74
N GLY A 845 27.87 48.36 2.59
CA GLY A 845 28.85 47.47 1.89
C GLY A 845 28.61 47.19 0.38
N GLY A 846 29.60 46.60 -0.33
CA GLY A 846 29.48 46.07 -1.72
C GLY A 846 29.94 47.00 -2.87
N VAL A 847 31.26 47.17 -3.07
CA VAL A 847 31.82 48.12 -4.05
C VAL A 847 33.19 47.62 -4.67
N GLY A 848 33.26 46.64 -5.64
CA GLY A 848 34.45 46.24 -6.50
C GLY A 848 35.27 44.90 -6.27
N VAL A 849 36.10 44.38 -7.24
CA VAL A 849 36.99 43.14 -7.17
C VAL A 849 38.29 43.34 -6.35
N ALA A 850 38.69 42.33 -5.59
CA ALA A 850 39.85 42.37 -4.69
C ALA A 850 41.20 42.58 -5.41
N THR A 851 42.05 43.40 -4.82
CA THR A 851 43.39 43.71 -5.33
C THR A 851 44.42 43.11 -4.39
N LEU A 852 45.21 42.14 -4.86
CA LEU A 852 46.23 41.46 -4.06
C LEU A 852 47.46 42.35 -3.85
N LEU A 853 47.90 43.05 -4.91
CA LEU A 853 49.01 43.99 -4.85
C LEU A 853 48.81 45.14 -5.84
N ALA A 854 48.99 46.39 -5.41
CA ALA A 854 48.97 47.56 -6.29
C ALA A 854 50.06 48.62 -5.98
N GLN A 855 50.94 48.33 -5.01
CA GLN A 855 52.04 49.23 -4.64
C GLN A 855 53.38 48.58 -4.99
N GLY A 856 54.33 49.38 -5.49
CA GLY A 856 55.69 48.91 -5.83
C GLY A 856 55.78 48.08 -7.12
N ILE A 857 54.69 47.97 -7.87
CA ILE A 857 54.58 47.21 -9.12
C ILE A 857 54.25 48.14 -10.29
N SER A 858 54.80 47.86 -11.47
CA SER A 858 54.62 48.66 -12.69
C SER A 858 54.62 47.74 -13.90
N GLU A 859 53.52 47.77 -14.67
CA GLU A 859 53.33 46.94 -15.87
C GLU A 859 53.73 45.47 -15.67
N PRO A 860 53.14 44.75 -14.69
CA PRO A 860 53.49 43.35 -14.48
C PRO A 860 53.23 42.49 -15.74
N GLY A 861 54.20 41.62 -16.06
CA GLY A 861 54.14 40.70 -17.20
C GLY A 861 53.63 39.33 -16.79
N GLY A 862 54.55 38.39 -16.60
CA GLY A 862 54.26 37.04 -16.11
C GLY A 862 54.09 36.93 -14.60
N VAL A 863 53.31 35.93 -14.20
CA VAL A 863 53.04 35.56 -12.81
C VAL A 863 53.03 34.04 -12.71
N THR A 864 53.60 33.49 -11.64
CA THR A 864 53.59 32.05 -11.36
C THR A 864 53.38 31.80 -9.87
N VAL A 865 53.00 30.58 -9.50
CA VAL A 865 52.72 30.19 -8.13
C VAL A 865 53.39 28.85 -7.83
N ASP A 866 54.04 28.74 -6.67
CA ASP A 866 54.64 27.48 -6.24
C ASP A 866 53.63 26.56 -5.51
N SER A 867 54.06 25.34 -5.20
CA SER A 867 53.26 24.37 -4.44
C SER A 867 52.91 24.80 -3.01
N LEU A 868 53.52 25.86 -2.48
CA LEU A 868 53.24 26.44 -1.17
C LEU A 868 52.28 27.65 -1.24
N GLY A 869 51.90 28.06 -2.46
CA GLY A 869 51.04 29.22 -2.73
C GLY A 869 51.78 30.54 -2.85
N ASN A 870 53.12 30.57 -2.80
CA ASN A 870 53.87 31.82 -2.97
C ASN A 870 53.76 32.27 -4.43
N VAL A 871 53.39 33.54 -4.61
CA VAL A 871 53.17 34.12 -5.94
C VAL A 871 54.41 34.90 -6.37
N TYR A 872 55.01 34.52 -7.48
CA TYR A 872 56.16 35.17 -8.07
C TYR A 872 55.75 36.00 -9.28
N VAL A 873 56.27 37.22 -9.38
CA VAL A 873 55.82 38.22 -10.35
C VAL A 873 57.01 38.80 -11.10
N ALA A 874 56.93 38.80 -12.43
CA ALA A 874 57.77 39.60 -13.28
C ALA A 874 57.25 41.05 -13.30
N ASN A 875 57.85 41.92 -12.50
CA ASN A 875 57.56 43.35 -12.48
C ASN A 875 58.27 44.02 -13.65
N THR A 876 57.74 43.84 -14.87
CA THR A 876 58.40 44.16 -16.13
C THR A 876 58.80 45.64 -16.23
N GLY A 877 57.85 46.56 -16.02
CA GLY A 877 58.14 48.01 -16.01
C GLY A 877 59.06 48.44 -14.86
N GLY A 878 59.04 47.69 -13.75
CA GLY A 878 59.92 47.88 -12.59
C GLY A 878 61.28 47.20 -12.67
N ASN A 879 61.59 46.46 -13.75
CA ASN A 879 62.83 45.67 -13.93
C ASN A 879 63.20 44.78 -12.72
N SER A 880 62.21 44.11 -12.14
CA SER A 880 62.44 43.24 -10.97
C SER A 880 61.61 41.95 -10.98
N ILE A 881 62.06 40.96 -10.22
CA ILE A 881 61.27 39.78 -9.84
C ILE A 881 60.87 39.92 -8.38
N MET A 882 59.58 39.75 -8.10
CA MET A 882 58.99 39.89 -6.77
C MET A 882 58.36 38.58 -6.32
N GLU A 883 58.29 38.37 -5.01
CA GLU A 883 57.59 37.27 -4.34
C GLU A 883 56.55 37.85 -3.39
N ILE A 884 55.36 37.26 -3.39
CA ILE A 884 54.29 37.50 -2.42
C ILE A 884 54.11 36.21 -1.63
N ALA A 885 54.51 36.21 -0.36
CA ALA A 885 54.43 35.03 0.49
C ALA A 885 52.97 34.71 0.86
N ALA A 886 52.50 33.48 0.57
CA ALA A 886 51.10 33.09 0.82
C ALA A 886 50.68 33.28 2.28
N GLN A 887 51.54 32.89 3.21
CA GLN A 887 51.19 32.80 4.63
C GLN A 887 51.24 34.13 5.38
N THR A 888 51.95 35.12 4.84
CA THR A 888 52.18 36.41 5.53
C THR A 888 51.79 37.62 4.69
N SER A 889 51.40 37.41 3.42
CA SER A 889 51.20 38.44 2.40
C SER A 889 52.39 39.40 2.25
N ALA A 890 53.58 38.97 2.68
CA ALA A 890 54.78 39.79 2.63
C ALA A 890 55.31 39.86 1.20
N VAL A 891 55.65 41.06 0.75
CA VAL A 891 56.15 41.30 -0.60
C VAL A 891 57.67 41.52 -0.56
N THR A 892 58.43 40.68 -1.26
CA THR A 892 59.89 40.70 -1.31
C THR A 892 60.38 40.86 -2.75
N THR A 893 61.39 41.71 -2.99
CA THR A 893 62.08 41.76 -4.29
C THR A 893 63.23 40.77 -4.30
N LEU A 894 63.14 39.75 -5.15
CA LEU A 894 64.14 38.68 -5.26
C LEU A 894 65.33 39.08 -6.15
N LEU A 895 65.07 39.82 -7.22
CA LEU A 895 66.10 40.27 -8.15
C LEU A 895 65.71 41.60 -8.79
N SER A 896 66.65 42.56 -8.87
CA SER A 896 66.44 43.88 -9.49
C SER A 896 67.67 44.42 -10.24
N LYS A 897 68.78 43.67 -10.27
CA LYS A 897 70.00 44.03 -10.98
C LYS A 897 70.31 43.00 -12.05
N GLY A 898 70.74 43.46 -13.23
CA GLY A 898 71.06 42.58 -14.35
C GLY A 898 69.84 42.11 -15.16
N LEU A 899 68.64 42.61 -14.83
CA LEU A 899 67.42 42.40 -15.59
C LEU A 899 67.20 43.56 -16.57
N ASN A 900 66.68 43.25 -17.76
CA ASN A 900 66.28 44.24 -18.76
C ASN A 900 64.92 43.84 -19.32
N TYR A 901 63.85 44.41 -18.74
CA TYR A 901 62.46 44.16 -19.12
C TYR A 901 62.08 42.66 -19.01
N PRO A 902 62.09 42.08 -17.78
CA PRO A 902 61.74 40.68 -17.59
C PRO A 902 60.26 40.47 -17.94
N PHE A 903 59.97 39.63 -18.94
CA PHE A 903 58.60 39.45 -19.43
C PHE A 903 57.85 38.38 -18.68
N ASP A 904 58.52 37.31 -18.27
CA ASP A 904 57.87 36.14 -17.67
C ASP A 904 58.75 35.44 -16.64
N VAL A 905 58.11 34.69 -15.75
CA VAL A 905 58.74 33.98 -14.63
C VAL A 905 58.09 32.60 -14.42
N ALA A 906 58.91 31.58 -14.18
CA ALA A 906 58.49 30.23 -13.84
C ALA A 906 59.22 29.72 -12.60
N VAL A 907 58.63 28.76 -11.89
CA VAL A 907 59.21 28.13 -10.70
C VAL A 907 59.13 26.61 -10.80
N ASP A 908 60.21 25.90 -10.47
CA ASP A 908 60.20 24.43 -10.43
C ASP A 908 59.81 23.87 -9.06
N ASN A 909 59.66 22.55 -8.98
CA ASN A 909 59.33 21.83 -7.75
C ASN A 909 60.45 21.90 -6.68
N HIS A 910 61.63 22.39 -7.01
CA HIS A 910 62.72 22.64 -6.06
C HIS A 910 62.80 24.11 -5.61
N GLY A 911 61.91 24.97 -6.13
CA GLY A 911 61.85 26.40 -5.85
C GLY A 911 62.83 27.25 -6.68
N ASN A 912 63.49 26.68 -7.71
CA ASN A 912 64.35 27.47 -8.60
C ASN A 912 63.48 28.32 -9.51
N ILE A 913 63.87 29.59 -9.70
CA ILE A 913 63.08 30.57 -10.44
C ILE A 913 63.75 30.84 -11.79
N PHE A 914 63.01 30.64 -12.87
CA PHE A 914 63.46 30.86 -14.24
C PHE A 914 62.84 32.14 -14.79
N ILE A 915 63.65 32.96 -15.45
CA ILE A 915 63.27 34.31 -15.89
C ILE A 915 63.48 34.43 -17.39
N ALA A 916 62.41 34.77 -18.10
CA ALA A 916 62.49 35.22 -19.48
C ALA A 916 63.03 36.66 -19.50
N GLY A 917 64.30 36.81 -19.85
CA GLY A 917 65.03 38.08 -19.74
C GLY A 917 64.62 39.16 -20.74
N GLY A 918 63.56 38.97 -21.51
CA GLY A 918 63.04 39.92 -22.50
C GLY A 918 64.11 40.50 -23.41
N TRP A 919 64.36 41.81 -23.31
CA TRP A 919 65.38 42.52 -24.10
C TRP A 919 66.83 42.18 -23.70
N GLY A 920 67.00 41.45 -22.60
CA GLY A 920 68.25 40.78 -22.23
C GLY A 920 68.60 39.58 -23.12
N ASN A 921 67.67 39.09 -23.94
CA ASN A 921 67.90 38.04 -24.95
C ASN A 921 68.49 36.74 -24.37
N ASN A 922 68.09 36.42 -23.14
CA ASN A 922 68.59 35.29 -22.37
C ASN A 922 67.49 34.70 -21.47
N VAL A 923 67.75 33.51 -20.92
CA VAL A 923 66.99 32.96 -19.79
C VAL A 923 67.94 32.82 -18.61
N GLN A 924 67.51 33.30 -17.45
CA GLN A 924 68.27 33.23 -16.20
C GLN A 924 67.57 32.32 -15.19
N GLU A 925 68.34 31.69 -14.32
CA GLU A 925 67.84 30.92 -13.16
C GLU A 925 68.34 31.56 -11.87
N ILE A 926 67.45 31.68 -10.89
CA ILE A 926 67.77 31.94 -9.48
C ILE A 926 67.66 30.61 -8.74
N ALA A 927 68.80 30.10 -8.27
CA ALA A 927 68.82 28.85 -7.52
C ALA A 927 68.18 29.02 -6.13
N ALA A 928 67.20 28.19 -5.78
CA ALA A 928 66.41 28.30 -4.55
C ALA A 928 67.27 28.30 -3.26
N SER A 929 68.30 27.45 -3.25
CA SER A 929 69.14 27.20 -2.07
C SER A 929 70.24 28.25 -1.86
N SER A 930 70.72 28.88 -2.92
CA SER A 930 71.88 29.78 -2.87
C SER A 930 71.58 31.21 -3.30
N HIS A 931 70.40 31.45 -3.89
CA HIS A 931 70.01 32.70 -4.55
C HIS A 931 70.99 33.15 -5.64
N ALA A 932 71.85 32.24 -6.12
CA ALA A 932 72.79 32.53 -7.20
C ALA A 932 72.02 32.67 -8.51
N VAL A 933 72.32 33.74 -9.25
CA VAL A 933 71.76 33.98 -10.59
C VAL A 933 72.71 33.45 -11.65
N THR A 934 72.24 32.54 -12.50
CA THR A 934 73.01 32.00 -13.63
C THR A 934 72.27 32.23 -14.94
N THR A 935 73.01 32.40 -16.05
CA THR A 935 72.42 32.46 -17.38
C THR A 935 72.41 31.05 -17.97
N LEU A 936 71.21 30.48 -18.19
CA LEU A 936 71.04 29.13 -18.74
C LEU A 936 71.35 29.10 -20.23
N VAL A 937 70.92 30.13 -20.94
CA VAL A 937 71.11 30.25 -22.39
C VAL A 937 71.18 31.72 -22.79
N SER A 938 72.04 32.00 -23.77
CA SER A 938 72.23 33.31 -24.39
C SER A 938 72.09 33.23 -25.91
N GLY A 939 71.87 34.35 -26.59
CA GLY A 939 71.74 34.39 -28.05
C GLY A 939 70.33 34.11 -28.55
N LEU A 940 69.33 34.34 -27.70
CA LEU A 940 67.91 34.37 -28.06
C LEU A 940 67.54 35.76 -28.59
N ASN A 941 66.29 35.96 -29.01
CA ASN A 941 65.81 37.24 -29.52
C ASN A 941 64.41 37.52 -28.97
N ASP A 942 64.27 38.51 -28.09
CA ASP A 942 63.05 38.90 -27.39
C ASP A 942 62.32 37.70 -26.77
N VAL A 943 62.88 37.11 -25.71
CA VAL A 943 62.25 35.94 -25.04
C VAL A 943 61.11 36.41 -24.17
N THR A 944 59.88 35.96 -24.44
CA THR A 944 58.68 36.51 -23.80
C THR A 944 57.97 35.56 -22.85
N GLY A 945 58.27 34.26 -22.92
CA GLY A 945 57.62 33.24 -22.10
C GLY A 945 58.62 32.21 -21.62
N VAL A 946 58.46 31.74 -20.40
CA VAL A 946 59.25 30.63 -19.81
C VAL A 946 58.34 29.70 -19.00
N ALA A 947 58.54 28.40 -19.15
CA ALA A 947 57.87 27.36 -18.35
C ALA A 947 58.88 26.26 -18.00
N VAL A 948 58.63 25.53 -16.92
CA VAL A 948 59.49 24.44 -16.46
C VAL A 948 58.65 23.21 -16.14
N ASP A 949 59.08 22.04 -16.60
CA ASP A 949 58.39 20.78 -16.29
C ASP A 949 58.86 20.16 -14.96
N SER A 950 58.19 19.08 -14.56
CA SER A 950 58.54 18.33 -13.35
C SER A 950 59.92 17.65 -13.38
N SER A 951 60.52 17.51 -14.56
CA SER A 951 61.89 16.99 -14.75
C SER A 951 62.95 18.11 -14.74
N GLY A 952 62.52 19.37 -14.62
CA GLY A 952 63.37 20.55 -14.66
C GLY A 952 63.72 21.05 -16.06
N ASN A 953 63.15 20.48 -17.12
CA ASN A 953 63.39 20.96 -18.48
C ASN A 953 62.71 22.33 -18.65
N VAL A 954 63.42 23.27 -19.26
CA VAL A 954 62.96 24.65 -19.41
C VAL A 954 62.49 24.89 -20.84
N TYR A 955 61.24 25.30 -20.99
CA TYR A 955 60.60 25.64 -22.26
C TYR A 955 60.52 27.16 -22.39
N LEU A 956 60.82 27.68 -23.57
CA LEU A 956 60.84 29.12 -23.81
C LEU A 956 60.24 29.50 -25.16
N ALA A 957 59.60 30.66 -25.17
CA ALA A 957 59.12 31.34 -26.37
C ALA A 957 60.15 32.37 -26.85
N ASP A 958 60.95 31.99 -27.86
CA ASP A 958 61.93 32.84 -28.54
C ASP A 958 61.21 33.69 -29.59
N TRP A 959 60.38 34.62 -29.11
CA TRP A 959 59.35 35.34 -29.88
C TRP A 959 59.94 36.11 -31.06
N GLY A 960 61.11 36.75 -30.90
CA GLY A 960 61.80 37.45 -31.97
C GLY A 960 62.32 36.54 -33.08
N ASN A 961 62.51 35.25 -32.81
CA ASN A 961 62.91 34.23 -33.77
C ASN A 961 61.75 33.32 -34.25
N ASN A 962 60.51 33.56 -33.80
CA ASN A 962 59.33 32.72 -34.09
C ASN A 962 59.57 31.23 -33.77
N ALA A 963 60.20 30.94 -32.63
CA ALA A 963 60.57 29.59 -32.25
C ALA A 963 60.18 29.27 -30.80
N VAL A 964 59.74 28.03 -30.58
CA VAL A 964 59.60 27.42 -29.25
C VAL A 964 60.78 26.50 -29.03
N LYS A 965 61.49 26.66 -27.92
CA LYS A 965 62.71 25.92 -27.60
C LYS A 965 62.60 25.22 -26.25
N GLU A 966 63.33 24.12 -26.11
CA GLU A 966 63.52 23.36 -24.88
C GLU A 966 64.99 23.37 -24.49
N ILE A 967 65.26 23.52 -23.20
CA ILE A 967 66.56 23.30 -22.57
C ILE A 967 66.44 22.05 -21.70
N VAL A 968 67.12 20.98 -22.11
CA VAL A 968 67.08 19.71 -21.39
C VAL A 968 67.92 19.81 -20.12
N ALA A 969 67.30 19.67 -18.95
CA ALA A 969 67.96 19.88 -17.65
C ALA A 969 69.19 18.99 -17.46
N ALA A 970 69.09 17.73 -17.88
CA ALA A 970 70.13 16.73 -17.69
C ALA A 970 71.41 16.98 -18.53
N THR A 971 71.30 17.72 -19.64
CA THR A 971 72.40 17.87 -20.61
C THR A 971 72.75 19.32 -20.93
N GLY A 972 71.88 20.27 -20.59
CA GLY A 972 71.97 21.67 -21.02
C GLY A 972 71.76 21.86 -22.53
N ALA A 973 71.31 20.82 -23.26
CA ALA A 973 71.10 20.91 -24.70
C ALA A 973 69.88 21.78 -25.02
N VAL A 974 70.05 22.72 -25.96
CA VAL A 974 68.97 23.58 -26.46
C VAL A 974 68.44 23.01 -27.77
N THR A 975 67.16 22.64 -27.79
CA THR A 975 66.48 22.07 -28.95
C THR A 975 65.34 22.99 -29.40
N THR A 976 65.24 23.25 -30.70
CA THR A 976 64.04 23.92 -31.25
C THR A 976 62.94 22.88 -31.44
N LEU A 977 61.85 23.03 -30.70
CA LEU A 977 60.69 22.14 -30.78
C LEU A 977 59.83 22.46 -32.00
N LEU A 978 59.65 23.74 -32.29
CA LEU A 978 58.82 24.21 -33.41
C LEU A 978 59.21 25.61 -33.85
N ASN A 979 59.12 25.87 -35.15
CA ASN A 979 59.07 27.22 -35.71
C ASN A 979 57.62 27.57 -36.04
N THR A 980 57.00 28.46 -35.26
CA THR A 980 55.61 28.92 -35.46
C THR A 980 55.56 30.45 -35.36
N PRO A 981 54.69 31.15 -36.11
CA PRO A 981 54.53 32.60 -35.97
C PRO A 981 54.07 32.98 -34.56
N LEU A 982 55.01 33.46 -33.73
CA LEU A 982 54.74 34.01 -32.41
C LEU A 982 54.63 35.54 -32.47
N LYS A 983 55.44 36.16 -33.33
CA LYS A 983 55.57 37.62 -33.46
C LYS A 983 54.35 38.29 -34.08
N ASN A 984 53.73 39.22 -33.35
CA ASN A 984 52.65 40.06 -33.86
C ASN A 984 53.08 41.53 -34.03
N SER A 985 52.28 42.30 -34.78
CA SER A 985 52.52 43.73 -35.00
C SER A 985 52.23 44.61 -33.77
N ALA A 986 51.65 44.05 -32.70
CA ALA A 986 51.31 44.76 -31.47
C ALA A 986 52.43 44.74 -30.42
N GLY A 987 53.52 43.99 -30.66
CA GLY A 987 54.65 43.87 -29.72
C GLY A 987 54.30 43.13 -28.43
N ILE A 988 53.20 42.37 -28.43
CA ILE A 988 52.76 41.58 -27.26
C ILE A 988 53.42 40.21 -27.35
N GLY A 989 54.08 39.82 -26.25
CA GLY A 989 54.78 38.54 -26.14
C GLY A 989 53.84 37.34 -26.08
N SER A 990 54.39 36.17 -26.38
CA SER A 990 53.70 34.89 -26.27
C SER A 990 54.03 34.23 -24.94
N GLY A 991 53.00 33.85 -24.18
CA GLY A 991 53.09 33.01 -22.99
C GLY A 991 53.21 31.53 -23.34
N ILE A 992 53.77 30.77 -22.40
CA ILE A 992 54.04 29.34 -22.55
C ILE A 992 53.70 28.61 -21.24
N ALA A 993 53.11 27.42 -21.36
CA ALA A 993 52.85 26.52 -20.24
C ALA A 993 53.19 25.09 -20.63
N VAL A 994 53.53 24.25 -19.65
CA VAL A 994 53.80 22.82 -19.86
C VAL A 994 52.95 22.00 -18.90
N ASP A 995 52.27 20.96 -19.41
CA ASP A 995 51.51 20.05 -18.56
C ASP A 995 52.39 18.93 -17.98
N SER A 996 51.83 18.18 -17.04
CA SER A 996 52.50 17.04 -16.39
C SER A 996 52.88 15.90 -17.36
N ALA A 997 52.26 15.86 -18.55
CA ALA A 997 52.59 14.91 -19.61
C ALA A 997 53.69 15.42 -20.56
N GLY A 998 54.19 16.65 -20.35
CA GLY A 998 55.22 17.29 -21.17
C GLY A 998 54.69 17.92 -22.46
N ASN A 999 53.37 18.11 -22.59
CA ASN A 999 52.85 18.88 -23.71
C ASN A 999 53.02 20.37 -23.44
N VAL A 1000 53.41 21.12 -24.46
CA VAL A 1000 53.68 22.55 -24.36
C VAL A 1000 52.53 23.32 -25.01
N TYR A 1001 51.94 24.26 -24.28
CA TYR A 1001 50.87 25.15 -24.73
C TYR A 1001 51.43 26.55 -24.92
N VAL A 1002 51.15 27.16 -26.06
CA VAL A 1002 51.71 28.47 -26.43
C VAL A 1002 50.59 29.38 -26.91
N THR A 1003 50.59 30.62 -26.45
CA THR A 1003 49.72 31.65 -27.04
C THR A 1003 50.36 32.14 -28.36
N ALA A 1004 49.90 31.66 -29.50
CA ALA A 1004 50.31 32.18 -30.80
C ALA A 1004 49.62 33.53 -31.06
N THR A 1005 50.16 34.58 -30.42
CA THR A 1005 49.58 35.92 -30.35
C THR A 1005 49.39 36.54 -31.74
N ALA A 1006 50.27 36.22 -32.70
CA ALA A 1006 50.14 36.61 -34.11
C ALA A 1006 48.89 36.01 -34.80
N ASN A 1007 48.47 34.83 -34.35
CA ASN A 1007 47.38 34.06 -34.92
C ASN A 1007 46.08 34.18 -34.11
N ASN A 1008 46.08 34.95 -33.01
CA ASN A 1008 44.99 34.96 -32.01
C ASN A 1008 44.61 33.54 -31.54
N ALA A 1009 45.62 32.68 -31.35
CA ALA A 1009 45.40 31.26 -31.13
C ALA A 1009 46.13 30.69 -29.91
N ILE A 1010 45.66 29.56 -29.42
CA ILE A 1010 46.36 28.67 -28.49
C ILE A 1010 46.82 27.44 -29.28
N GLU A 1011 48.11 27.18 -29.30
CA GLU A 1011 48.74 26.05 -29.99
C GLU A 1011 49.30 25.06 -28.95
N LYS A 1012 49.11 23.76 -29.18
CA LYS A 1012 49.65 22.65 -28.39
C LYS A 1012 50.73 21.93 -29.16
N ILE A 1013 51.89 21.73 -28.56
CA ILE A 1013 52.99 20.91 -29.06
C ILE A 1013 53.00 19.62 -28.24
N ALA A 1014 52.80 18.49 -28.90
CA ALA A 1014 52.74 17.19 -28.25
C ALA A 1014 54.12 16.72 -27.76
N ALA A 1015 54.16 16.16 -26.55
CA ALA A 1015 55.37 15.62 -25.95
C ALA A 1015 56.05 14.58 -26.86
N GLY A 1016 57.37 14.66 -27.01
CA GLY A 1016 58.22 13.72 -27.76
C GLY A 1016 58.09 13.76 -29.29
N SER A 1017 56.87 13.79 -29.83
CA SER A 1017 56.62 13.86 -31.28
C SER A 1017 56.79 15.26 -31.86
N HIS A 1018 56.67 16.28 -31.02
CA HIS A 1018 56.67 17.71 -31.41
C HIS A 1018 55.57 18.07 -32.42
N ALA A 1019 54.52 17.25 -32.52
CA ALA A 1019 53.39 17.54 -33.40
C ALA A 1019 52.60 18.74 -32.86
N MET A 1020 52.36 19.74 -33.72
CA MET A 1020 51.59 20.94 -33.37
C MET A 1020 50.10 20.77 -33.69
N THR A 1021 49.23 21.21 -32.78
CA THR A 1021 47.78 21.30 -32.96
C THR A 1021 47.27 22.67 -32.51
N VAL A 1022 46.43 23.33 -33.30
CA VAL A 1022 45.72 24.55 -32.88
C VAL A 1022 44.51 24.15 -32.03
N LEU A 1023 44.48 24.55 -30.76
CA LEU A 1023 43.38 24.24 -29.82
C LEU A 1023 42.23 25.25 -29.91
N LEU A 1024 42.56 26.53 -30.08
CA LEU A 1024 41.58 27.60 -30.19
C LEU A 1024 42.15 28.71 -31.07
N ASN A 1025 41.39 29.22 -32.04
CA ASN A 1025 41.76 30.36 -32.88
C ASN A 1025 40.61 31.32 -33.16
N THR A 1026 39.51 31.22 -32.40
CA THR A 1026 38.36 32.11 -32.47
C THR A 1026 38.02 32.65 -31.08
N GLY A 1027 37.43 33.84 -31.03
CA GLY A 1027 37.01 34.47 -29.78
C GLY A 1027 38.14 35.05 -28.92
N LEU A 1028 39.41 34.90 -29.30
CA LEU A 1028 40.57 35.52 -28.66
C LEU A 1028 41.03 36.78 -29.41
N LYS A 1029 41.68 37.70 -28.70
CA LYS A 1029 42.31 38.89 -29.26
C LYS A 1029 43.63 39.19 -28.55
N ASN A 1030 44.74 38.98 -29.25
CA ASN A 1030 46.10 39.11 -28.73
C ASN A 1030 46.33 38.33 -27.42
N PRO A 1031 46.03 37.02 -27.34
CA PRO A 1031 46.27 36.25 -26.13
C PRO A 1031 47.76 36.30 -25.74
N SER A 1032 48.04 36.54 -24.47
CA SER A 1032 49.40 36.91 -24.00
C SER A 1032 49.96 35.99 -22.91
N GLY A 1033 49.09 35.38 -22.10
CA GLY A 1033 49.47 34.42 -21.06
C GLY A 1033 48.58 33.18 -21.12
N VAL A 1034 49.15 32.04 -20.79
CA VAL A 1034 48.44 30.75 -20.66
C VAL A 1034 48.95 30.01 -19.44
N ALA A 1035 48.04 29.39 -18.70
CA ALA A 1035 48.35 28.44 -17.63
C ALA A 1035 47.58 27.14 -17.85
N VAL A 1036 48.11 26.02 -17.36
CA VAL A 1036 47.46 24.71 -17.42
C VAL A 1036 47.36 24.13 -16.01
N ASP A 1037 46.17 23.68 -15.62
CA ASP A 1037 45.98 23.01 -14.34
C ASP A 1037 46.31 21.51 -14.40
N SER A 1038 46.23 20.84 -13.25
CA SER A 1038 46.47 19.39 -13.14
C SER A 1038 45.45 18.52 -13.89
N ALA A 1039 44.27 19.05 -14.21
CA ALA A 1039 43.23 18.39 -15.01
C ALA A 1039 43.39 18.64 -16.52
N GLY A 1040 44.32 19.52 -16.91
CA GLY A 1040 44.60 19.92 -18.29
C GLY A 1040 43.77 21.11 -18.79
N ASN A 1041 43.00 21.79 -17.93
CA ASN A 1041 42.24 22.98 -18.32
C ASN A 1041 43.22 24.13 -18.54
N LEU A 1042 42.95 24.96 -19.56
CA LEU A 1042 43.79 26.10 -19.90
C LEU A 1042 43.13 27.40 -19.47
N TYR A 1043 43.87 28.25 -18.77
CA TYR A 1043 43.47 29.61 -18.42
C TYR A 1043 44.24 30.61 -19.27
N ILE A 1044 43.54 31.56 -19.89
CA ILE A 1044 44.09 32.44 -20.92
C ILE A 1044 43.88 33.89 -20.52
N ALA A 1045 44.96 34.66 -20.52
CA ALA A 1045 44.91 36.11 -20.48
C ALA A 1045 44.61 36.66 -21.88
N ASP A 1046 43.31 36.90 -22.14
CA ASP A 1046 42.79 37.43 -23.40
C ASP A 1046 42.92 38.96 -23.44
N ASN A 1047 44.18 39.38 -23.55
CA ASN A 1047 44.66 40.74 -23.37
C ASN A 1047 43.80 41.81 -24.07
N GLY A 1048 43.56 41.62 -25.37
CA GLY A 1048 42.85 42.58 -26.21
C GLY A 1048 41.36 42.73 -25.89
N ASN A 1049 40.83 41.82 -25.07
CA ASN A 1049 39.44 41.83 -24.59
C ASN A 1049 39.33 42.18 -23.09
N ASN A 1050 40.44 42.49 -22.40
CA ASN A 1050 40.48 42.76 -20.96
C ASN A 1050 39.84 41.64 -20.11
N ALA A 1051 40.07 40.38 -20.49
CA ALA A 1051 39.37 39.26 -19.89
C ALA A 1051 40.29 38.07 -19.58
N ILE A 1052 39.86 37.25 -18.61
CA ILE A 1052 40.40 35.90 -18.37
C ILE A 1052 39.41 34.88 -18.88
N LYS A 1053 39.91 33.90 -19.65
CA LYS A 1053 39.12 32.83 -20.27
C LYS A 1053 39.63 31.46 -19.87
N GLU A 1054 38.77 30.46 -19.94
CA GLU A 1054 39.12 29.06 -19.69
C GLU A 1054 38.77 28.20 -20.91
N ILE A 1055 39.64 27.24 -21.24
CA ILE A 1055 39.37 26.14 -22.16
C ILE A 1055 39.36 24.86 -21.35
N ALA A 1056 38.18 24.24 -21.22
CA ALA A 1056 38.04 23.00 -20.48
C ALA A 1056 38.68 21.82 -21.23
N ALA A 1057 39.54 21.04 -20.57
CA ALA A 1057 40.31 19.95 -21.17
C ALA A 1057 39.43 18.84 -21.76
N SER A 1058 38.34 18.52 -21.05
CA SER A 1058 37.46 17.40 -21.40
C SER A 1058 36.53 17.70 -22.58
N THR A 1059 36.15 18.96 -22.75
CA THR A 1059 35.08 19.39 -23.67
C THR A 1059 35.58 20.34 -24.75
N HIS A 1060 36.77 20.92 -24.59
CA HIS A 1060 37.32 21.98 -25.44
C HIS A 1060 36.42 23.22 -25.53
N THR A 1061 35.55 23.43 -24.53
CA THR A 1061 34.65 24.59 -24.47
C THR A 1061 35.36 25.81 -23.90
N VAL A 1062 35.05 26.99 -24.43
CA VAL A 1062 35.63 28.27 -23.99
C VAL A 1062 34.64 29.06 -23.14
N SER A 1063 35.04 29.46 -21.92
CA SER A 1063 34.25 30.33 -21.03
C SER A 1063 35.01 31.64 -20.73
N THR A 1064 34.29 32.70 -20.35
CA THR A 1064 34.90 33.95 -19.84
C THR A 1064 34.68 34.01 -18.34
N LEU A 1065 35.76 33.97 -17.56
CA LEU A 1065 35.72 33.94 -16.09
C LEU A 1065 35.62 35.34 -15.48
N LEU A 1066 36.30 36.30 -16.09
CA LEU A 1066 36.37 37.68 -15.60
C LEU A 1066 36.54 38.66 -16.77
N SER A 1067 35.76 39.75 -16.78
CA SER A 1067 35.80 40.79 -17.83
C SER A 1067 35.57 42.22 -17.31
N THR A 1068 35.40 42.40 -16.00
CA THR A 1068 35.24 43.70 -15.33
C THR A 1068 36.35 43.91 -14.30
N GLY A 1069 36.74 45.16 -14.08
CA GLY A 1069 37.81 45.50 -13.14
C GLY A 1069 39.24 45.19 -13.61
N LEU A 1070 39.42 44.68 -14.84
CA LEU A 1070 40.71 44.41 -15.49
C LEU A 1070 41.02 45.41 -16.62
N LYS A 1071 42.31 45.58 -16.92
CA LYS A 1071 42.82 46.38 -18.03
C LYS A 1071 44.17 45.83 -18.55
N VAL A 1072 44.14 45.22 -19.73
CA VAL A 1072 45.31 44.64 -20.42
C VAL A 1072 45.98 43.55 -19.55
N PRO A 1073 45.28 42.44 -19.24
CA PRO A 1073 45.89 41.33 -18.50
C PRO A 1073 46.98 40.66 -19.36
N ASN A 1074 48.21 40.56 -18.84
CA ASN A 1074 49.36 39.97 -19.57
C ASN A 1074 49.70 38.55 -19.12
N GLY A 1075 49.49 38.23 -17.84
CA GLY A 1075 49.85 36.95 -17.25
C GLY A 1075 48.72 36.40 -16.40
N VAL A 1076 48.59 35.07 -16.40
CA VAL A 1076 47.67 34.33 -15.54
C VAL A 1076 48.36 33.05 -15.08
N THR A 1077 48.17 32.68 -13.82
CA THR A 1077 48.57 31.38 -13.27
C THR A 1077 47.46 30.81 -12.39
N VAL A 1078 47.50 29.50 -12.17
CA VAL A 1078 46.52 28.75 -11.38
C VAL A 1078 47.25 27.94 -10.32
N ASP A 1079 46.79 28.03 -9.08
CA ASP A 1079 47.33 27.22 -7.97
C ASP A 1079 46.67 25.84 -7.90
N SER A 1080 47.11 24.99 -6.98
CA SER A 1080 46.54 23.65 -6.77
C SER A 1080 45.09 23.65 -6.24
N LEU A 1081 44.59 24.79 -5.76
CA LEU A 1081 43.23 24.97 -5.27
C LEU A 1081 42.28 25.55 -6.35
N GLY A 1082 42.82 25.93 -7.52
CA GLY A 1082 42.08 26.56 -8.60
C GLY A 1082 41.92 28.08 -8.45
N ASN A 1083 42.67 28.75 -7.59
CA ASN A 1083 42.68 30.21 -7.55
C ASN A 1083 43.51 30.77 -8.70
N LEU A 1084 43.04 31.88 -9.29
CA LEU A 1084 43.71 32.55 -10.39
C LEU A 1084 44.39 33.83 -9.92
N TYR A 1085 45.66 33.96 -10.25
CA TYR A 1085 46.45 35.17 -10.04
C TYR A 1085 46.72 35.83 -11.39
N ILE A 1086 46.37 37.11 -11.48
CA ILE A 1086 46.30 37.84 -12.74
C ILE A 1086 47.20 39.06 -12.69
N ALA A 1087 48.13 39.16 -13.64
CA ALA A 1087 48.91 40.37 -13.88
C ALA A 1087 48.07 41.38 -14.67
N ASP A 1088 47.45 42.32 -13.96
CA ASP A 1088 46.57 43.36 -14.50
C ASP A 1088 47.40 44.60 -14.89
N SER A 1089 48.08 44.47 -16.04
CA SER A 1089 49.28 45.24 -16.39
C SER A 1089 49.05 46.75 -16.46
N SER A 1090 47.98 47.20 -17.13
CA SER A 1090 47.71 48.64 -17.25
C SER A 1090 47.11 49.26 -16.00
N ASN A 1091 46.61 48.45 -15.06
CA ASN A 1091 46.23 48.91 -13.74
C ASN A 1091 47.40 48.84 -12.74
N SER A 1092 48.57 48.34 -13.15
CA SER A 1092 49.74 48.13 -12.30
C SER A 1092 49.35 47.41 -11.01
N SER A 1093 48.72 46.24 -11.16
CA SER A 1093 48.30 45.46 -10.00
C SER A 1093 48.30 43.96 -10.27
N ILE A 1094 48.41 43.17 -9.21
CA ILE A 1094 48.07 41.75 -9.19
C ILE A 1094 46.66 41.61 -8.61
N LYS A 1095 45.79 40.94 -9.35
CA LYS A 1095 44.44 40.57 -8.89
C LYS A 1095 44.44 39.10 -8.47
N GLU A 1096 43.62 38.80 -7.48
CA GLU A 1096 43.31 37.44 -7.07
C GLU A 1096 41.83 37.20 -7.35
N LEU A 1097 41.53 36.08 -7.99
CA LEU A 1097 40.19 35.60 -8.23
C LEU A 1097 40.11 34.18 -7.65
N THR A 1098 39.39 34.03 -6.55
CA THR A 1098 39.29 32.75 -5.85
C THR A 1098 38.43 31.77 -6.64
N HIS A 1099 38.70 30.47 -6.52
CA HIS A 1099 37.94 29.43 -7.22
C HIS A 1099 36.43 29.52 -6.98
N SER A 1100 36.03 29.91 -5.76
CA SER A 1100 34.64 30.14 -5.40
C SER A 1100 33.98 31.31 -6.10
N GLU A 1101 34.71 32.37 -6.45
CA GLU A 1101 34.11 33.60 -7.00
C GLU A 1101 33.68 33.45 -8.45
N TYR A 1102 34.32 32.58 -9.24
CA TYR A 1102 34.00 32.43 -10.66
C TYR A 1102 33.19 31.18 -11.02
N LEU A 1103 33.05 30.20 -10.11
CA LEU A 1103 32.10 29.09 -10.26
C LEU A 1103 30.62 29.54 -10.27
N PHE A 1104 30.32 30.76 -9.77
CA PHE A 1104 28.97 31.34 -9.82
C PHE A 1104 28.70 32.21 -11.06
N ASN A 1105 29.68 32.39 -11.96
CA ASN A 1105 29.60 33.39 -13.02
C ASN A 1105 29.61 32.80 -14.46
N THR A 1106 29.64 31.47 -14.62
CA THR A 1106 29.81 30.84 -15.95
C THR A 1106 28.67 29.94 -16.41
N ASP A 1107 27.42 30.25 -16.04
CA ASP A 1107 26.27 29.83 -16.84
C ASP A 1107 25.26 30.98 -16.92
N PRO A 1108 24.70 31.31 -18.09
CA PRO A 1108 23.49 32.09 -18.16
C PRO A 1108 22.36 31.20 -17.63
N VAL A 1109 22.25 31.08 -16.31
CA VAL A 1109 20.99 30.72 -15.68
C VAL A 1109 20.09 31.93 -15.94
N THR A 1110 19.43 31.91 -17.10
CA THR A 1110 18.22 32.69 -17.28
C THR A 1110 17.33 32.32 -16.12
N SER A 1111 17.11 33.32 -15.28
CA SER A 1111 16.19 33.38 -14.15
C SER A 1111 14.79 32.91 -14.53
N ASN A 1112 14.58 31.60 -14.56
CA ASN A 1112 13.27 30.99 -14.40
C ASN A 1112 13.35 30.05 -13.20
N PRO A 1113 12.59 30.28 -12.13
CA PRO A 1113 12.26 29.21 -11.19
C PRO A 1113 11.65 28.08 -12.03
N VAL A 1114 12.14 26.85 -11.87
CA VAL A 1114 11.45 25.67 -12.41
C VAL A 1114 10.08 25.64 -11.76
N THR A 1115 9.09 26.12 -12.48
CA THR A 1115 7.70 26.09 -12.05
C THR A 1115 7.11 24.82 -12.65
N ILE A 1116 6.84 23.81 -11.82
CA ILE A 1116 6.07 22.64 -12.23
C ILE A 1116 4.61 23.09 -12.31
N ASN A 1117 4.18 23.53 -13.49
CA ASN A 1117 2.77 23.81 -13.77
C ASN A 1117 2.20 22.68 -14.64
N ASN A 1118 1.23 21.97 -14.06
CA ASN A 1118 0.26 21.05 -14.69
C ASN A 1118 0.78 19.80 -15.41
N LEU A 1119 0.63 18.63 -14.76
CA LEU A 1119 0.40 17.35 -15.44
C LEU A 1119 -0.61 16.49 -14.66
N TRP A 1120 -1.89 16.62 -15.02
CA TRP A 1120 -2.82 15.50 -14.94
C TRP A 1120 -2.70 14.69 -16.24
N GLU A 1121 -2.87 13.37 -16.10
CA GLU A 1121 -2.95 12.32 -17.12
C GLU A 1121 -1.64 11.59 -17.53
N ASN A 1122 -1.40 10.46 -16.85
CA ASN A 1122 -0.97 9.16 -17.39
C ASN A 1122 0.25 9.11 -18.34
N THR A 1123 1.44 9.40 -17.82
CA THR A 1123 2.70 8.58 -17.84
C THR A 1123 3.82 9.48 -17.31
N GLN A 1124 4.43 9.14 -16.17
CA GLN A 1124 5.47 9.97 -15.53
C GLN A 1124 6.87 9.48 -15.94
N GLN A 1125 7.55 10.21 -16.82
CA GLN A 1125 8.98 10.10 -17.09
C GLN A 1125 9.63 11.48 -16.92
N ILE A 1126 10.78 11.54 -16.23
CA ILE A 1126 11.63 12.74 -16.13
C ILE A 1126 12.98 12.38 -16.76
N GLU A 1127 13.38 13.08 -17.83
CA GLU A 1127 14.74 12.99 -18.39
C GLU A 1127 15.69 13.89 -17.59
N LEU A 1128 16.81 13.33 -17.09
CA LEU A 1128 17.87 14.09 -16.44
C LEU A 1128 18.99 14.40 -17.46
N SER A 1129 19.46 15.65 -17.49
CA SER A 1129 20.65 16.01 -18.28
C SER A 1129 21.95 15.57 -17.58
N GLN A 1130 22.99 15.26 -18.36
CA GLN A 1130 24.30 14.77 -17.88
C GLN A 1130 24.98 15.66 -16.81
N SER A 1131 24.59 16.93 -16.71
CA SER A 1131 25.14 17.91 -15.77
C SER A 1131 24.63 17.72 -14.33
N VAL A 1132 23.41 17.22 -14.13
CA VAL A 1132 22.84 16.98 -12.79
C VAL A 1132 23.51 15.78 -12.10
N TYR A 1133 23.91 14.77 -12.88
CA TYR A 1133 24.61 13.58 -12.37
C TYR A 1133 26.02 13.87 -11.84
N LYS A 1134 26.78 14.74 -12.52
CA LYS A 1134 28.16 15.06 -12.10
C LYS A 1134 28.21 15.88 -10.80
N ALA A 1135 27.22 16.73 -10.53
CA ALA A 1135 27.13 17.50 -9.29
C ALA A 1135 26.99 16.62 -8.04
N PHE A 1136 26.32 15.47 -8.14
CA PHE A 1136 26.18 14.51 -7.03
C PHE A 1136 27.47 13.74 -6.69
N SER A 1137 28.42 13.66 -7.63
CA SER A 1137 29.66 12.88 -7.46
C SER A 1137 30.84 13.65 -6.86
N ALA A 1138 30.77 14.99 -6.80
CA ALA A 1138 31.94 15.83 -6.49
C ALA A 1138 31.99 16.39 -5.05
N GLY A 1139 30.95 16.20 -4.23
CA GLY A 1139 30.89 16.74 -2.85
C GLY A 1139 30.96 15.67 -1.76
N GLY A 1140 32.15 15.16 -1.45
CA GLY A 1140 32.55 14.57 -0.16
C GLY A 1140 31.65 13.54 0.55
N ASN A 1141 32.13 12.28 0.57
CA ASN A 1141 31.73 11.12 1.42
C ASN A 1141 30.65 10.16 0.90
N ILE A 1142 30.90 9.46 -0.21
CA ILE A 1142 30.36 8.10 -0.42
C ILE A 1142 31.48 7.21 -0.97
N SER A 1143 32.03 6.32 -0.13
CA SER A 1143 33.05 5.35 -0.55
C SER A 1143 32.41 4.19 -1.30
N ALA A 1144 33.05 3.73 -2.38
CA ALA A 1144 32.65 2.63 -3.27
C ALA A 1144 32.49 1.23 -2.62
N ALA A 1145 32.45 1.12 -1.30
CA ALA A 1145 32.45 -0.14 -0.55
C ALA A 1145 31.05 -0.72 -0.26
N ASN A 1146 29.96 -0.01 -0.57
CA ASN A 1146 28.59 -0.46 -0.26
C ASN A 1146 27.79 -1.01 -1.46
N PHE A 1147 28.42 -1.22 -2.62
CA PHE A 1147 27.76 -1.83 -3.79
C PHE A 1147 28.40 -3.18 -4.15
N SER A 1148 28.03 -4.24 -3.43
CA SER A 1148 28.25 -5.61 -3.92
C SER A 1148 26.99 -6.08 -4.65
N ASN A 1149 27.02 -6.05 -5.99
CA ASN A 1149 26.06 -6.64 -6.95
C ASN A 1149 25.16 -5.70 -7.78
N ALA A 1150 25.65 -4.54 -8.23
CA ALA A 1150 25.08 -3.91 -9.43
C ALA A 1150 26.19 -3.68 -10.46
N ALA A 1151 26.09 -4.40 -11.58
CA ALA A 1151 26.93 -4.21 -12.74
C ALA A 1151 26.66 -2.83 -13.37
N ALA A 1152 27.72 -2.27 -13.96
CA ALA A 1152 27.79 -0.99 -14.67
C ALA A 1152 26.51 -0.54 -15.40
N ALA A 1153 26.09 0.71 -15.15
CA ALA A 1153 25.20 1.46 -16.03
C ALA A 1153 25.95 1.81 -17.33
N THR A 1154 25.45 1.34 -18.47
CA THR A 1154 26.11 1.51 -19.79
C THR A 1154 25.20 2.07 -20.90
N SER A 1155 23.98 2.57 -20.61
CA SER A 1155 23.01 3.00 -21.64
C SER A 1155 22.33 4.35 -21.36
N PRO A 1156 21.99 5.16 -22.38
CA PRO A 1156 21.17 6.39 -22.26
C PRO A 1156 19.69 6.17 -21.92
N THR A 1157 19.28 4.95 -21.57
CA THR A 1157 17.86 4.52 -21.43
C THR A 1157 17.48 4.14 -20.00
N ASP A 1158 18.27 4.55 -19.02
CA ASP A 1158 17.99 4.30 -17.61
C ASP A 1158 16.97 5.33 -17.09
N TYR A 1159 15.90 4.86 -16.45
CA TYR A 1159 14.80 5.71 -15.96
C TYR A 1159 14.73 5.71 -14.42
N LEU A 1160 14.45 6.88 -13.85
CA LEU A 1160 14.08 7.07 -12.45
C LEU A 1160 12.56 7.22 -12.35
N TYR A 1161 11.93 6.35 -11.55
CA TYR A 1161 10.49 6.36 -11.31
C TYR A 1161 10.19 6.86 -9.90
N TYR A 1162 9.30 7.85 -9.80
CA TYR A 1162 8.75 8.28 -8.53
C TYR A 1162 7.37 7.67 -8.33
N ASN A 1163 7.19 6.90 -7.26
CA ASN A 1163 5.88 6.36 -6.89
C ASN A 1163 5.23 7.28 -5.84
N ALA A 1164 4.28 8.10 -6.28
CA ALA A 1164 3.56 9.01 -5.40
C ALA A 1164 2.75 8.31 -4.29
N ALA A 1165 2.43 7.02 -4.44
CA ALA A 1165 1.70 6.26 -3.41
C ALA A 1165 2.62 5.72 -2.29
N THR A 1166 3.91 5.51 -2.58
CA THR A 1166 4.87 4.97 -1.59
C THR A 1166 5.91 6.00 -1.15
N GLY A 1167 6.01 7.15 -1.82
CA GLY A 1167 7.08 8.14 -1.59
C GLY A 1167 8.48 7.65 -1.98
N GLY A 1168 8.56 6.51 -2.70
CA GLY A 1168 9.80 5.83 -3.07
C GLY A 1168 10.29 6.22 -4.46
N LEU A 1169 11.61 6.33 -4.59
CA LEU A 1169 12.32 6.56 -5.84
C LEU A 1169 12.97 5.25 -6.30
N TYR A 1170 12.71 4.83 -7.54
CA TYR A 1170 13.11 3.52 -8.08
C TYR A 1170 13.96 3.67 -9.35
N TYR A 1171 14.95 2.79 -9.54
CA TYR A 1171 15.81 2.73 -10.74
C TYR A 1171 15.51 1.47 -11.57
N ASP A 1172 15.31 1.65 -12.88
CA ASP A 1172 15.22 0.57 -13.87
C ASP A 1172 16.39 0.68 -14.87
N ALA A 1173 17.23 -0.36 -14.90
CA ALA A 1173 18.38 -0.46 -15.78
C ALA A 1173 18.05 -0.98 -17.19
N ASN A 1174 16.79 -1.33 -17.49
CA ASN A 1174 16.42 -2.03 -18.74
C ASN A 1174 15.22 -1.46 -19.52
N GLY A 1175 14.69 -0.29 -19.15
CA GLY A 1175 13.67 0.42 -19.94
C GLY A 1175 12.37 -0.35 -20.15
N SER A 1176 11.91 -1.14 -19.17
CA SER A 1176 10.67 -1.90 -19.27
C SER A 1176 9.47 -1.04 -18.84
N SER A 1177 8.40 -1.05 -19.62
CA SER A 1177 7.18 -0.26 -19.38
C SER A 1177 6.30 -0.77 -18.22
N THR A 1178 6.80 -1.66 -17.35
CA THR A 1178 6.02 -2.25 -16.23
C THR A 1178 6.83 -2.37 -14.93
N PRO A 1179 6.24 -2.14 -13.74
CA PRO A 1179 6.99 -1.77 -12.52
C PRO A 1179 7.70 -2.91 -11.78
N ASN A 1180 7.65 -4.14 -12.29
CA ASN A 1180 7.94 -5.34 -11.48
C ASN A 1180 9.44 -5.68 -11.36
N ALA A 1181 10.36 -4.85 -11.86
CA ALA A 1181 11.80 -5.13 -11.87
C ALA A 1181 12.70 -3.97 -11.42
N ALA A 1182 12.14 -2.92 -10.80
CA ALA A 1182 12.91 -1.75 -10.36
C ALA A 1182 13.42 -1.90 -8.90
N VAL A 1183 14.63 -1.42 -8.62
CA VAL A 1183 15.22 -1.41 -7.26
C VAL A 1183 14.89 -0.08 -6.58
N GLU A 1184 14.36 -0.14 -5.35
CA GLU A 1184 14.08 1.03 -4.52
C GLU A 1184 15.39 1.60 -3.95
N ILE A 1185 15.67 2.88 -4.17
CA ILE A 1185 16.99 3.49 -3.88
C ILE A 1185 16.93 4.54 -2.77
N ALA A 1186 15.77 5.16 -2.53
CA ALA A 1186 15.56 6.15 -1.47
C ALA A 1186 14.06 6.33 -1.15
N ILE A 1187 13.76 6.68 0.11
CA ILE A 1187 12.42 7.07 0.59
C ILE A 1187 12.45 8.56 0.97
N ILE A 1188 11.47 9.33 0.49
CA ILE A 1188 11.28 10.71 0.95
C ILE A 1188 10.58 10.66 2.32
N GLY A 1189 11.25 11.18 3.35
CA GLY A 1189 10.69 11.29 4.69
C GLY A 1189 9.40 12.12 4.65
N THR A 1190 8.29 11.54 5.13
CA THR A 1190 6.95 12.13 5.10
C THR A 1190 6.86 13.35 6.01
N ASN A 1191 7.33 14.52 5.57
CA ASN A 1191 6.95 15.85 6.08
C ASN A 1191 7.58 16.96 5.23
N SER A 1192 7.04 17.20 4.02
CA SER A 1192 6.91 18.52 3.40
C SER A 1192 6.37 18.38 1.97
N HIS A 1193 5.44 19.25 1.58
CA HIS A 1193 5.32 19.71 0.21
C HIS A 1193 6.43 20.74 0.00
N PRO A 1194 7.34 20.61 -0.98
CA PRO A 1194 8.20 21.74 -1.29
C PRO A 1194 8.26 22.02 -2.79
N ALA A 1195 8.12 23.29 -3.12
CA ALA A 1195 8.43 23.84 -4.44
C ALA A 1195 9.96 23.92 -4.72
N ALA A 1196 10.81 23.30 -3.88
CA ALA A 1196 12.25 23.13 -4.08
C ALA A 1196 12.81 22.05 -3.13
N LEU A 1197 13.54 21.05 -3.65
CA LEU A 1197 14.22 20.00 -2.86
C LEU A 1197 15.74 20.25 -2.82
N SER A 1198 16.39 19.91 -1.70
CA SER A 1198 17.85 19.99 -1.51
C SER A 1198 18.47 18.61 -1.24
N VAL A 1199 19.80 18.49 -1.36
CA VAL A 1199 20.53 17.21 -1.20
C VAL A 1199 20.38 16.59 0.20
N GLY A 1200 20.04 17.39 1.22
CA GLY A 1200 19.86 16.94 2.60
C GLY A 1200 18.56 16.20 2.91
N ASP A 1201 17.62 16.15 1.96
CA ASP A 1201 16.25 15.68 2.18
C ASP A 1201 16.03 14.18 1.89
N PHE A 1202 17.09 13.44 1.51
CA PHE A 1202 17.02 12.02 1.14
C PHE A 1202 17.60 11.10 2.25
N GLN A 1203 16.88 10.04 2.61
CA GLN A 1203 17.43 8.91 3.39
C GLN A 1203 17.66 7.70 2.49
N LEU A 1204 18.91 7.20 2.47
CA LEU A 1204 19.26 5.94 1.81
C LEU A 1204 18.66 4.77 2.58
N VAL A 1205 17.99 3.86 1.88
CA VAL A 1205 17.52 2.57 2.44
C VAL A 1205 18.55 1.50 2.07
N ALA A 1206 18.87 0.63 3.02
CA ALA A 1206 19.95 -0.37 2.96
C ALA A 1206 19.76 -1.44 1.88
#